data_AF-A0A2B4RCX7-F1
#
_entry.id   AF-A0A2B4RCX7-F1
#
_cell.length_a   1.000
_cell.length_b   1.000
_cell.length_c   1.000
_cell.angle_alpha   90.00
_cell.angle_beta   90.00
_cell.angle_gamma   90.00
#
_symmetry.space_group_name_H-M   'P 1'
#
loop_
_entity.id
_entity.type
_entity.pdbx_description
1 polymer ?
#
loop_
_entity_poly.entity_id
_entity_poly.type
_entity_poly.pdbx_seq_one_letter_code
_entity_poly.pdbx_strand_id
1 'polypeptide(L)'
;MAKLTKRSEDYSKWYNELVVSADLAETASVRGCMIIKPYGYAIWEKMQANLDKMFKDTGHQNAYFPLFVPKELFEAEEQNAEGFAKECAVVTHYRLKNDPDQKGKLIVDPEAKLENPLVVRPTSEAVIWNTYKNWIQSYRDLPILINQWANVVRWEMRTRLFLRTSEFLWQEGHTAHSTEKDAFKEAKKIQEVYADFAENFMAMPVIKGTKTANERFAGAIETYTIEALMQDGKALQAGTSHFLGQNFASAFDVKFTNKEGKQELVWATSWGVSTRLIGGLIMTHSDDLGLVLPPKLAPIQVVIIPIYKSEAQLQKISEKITVIKKALEEKNISVKFDNRTTHKPGFKFAEYELKGVPIRLAMGMRDLENGTIEIARRDTLEKEIIEREQTVEKIEHLLNEIQDNLFSRALSHQKTNTTPVDNFDDFKRVLEEKGGFVSAHWDGTPATEEKIKQLTKATIRCIPEDGEKEAGNCVLTEVYGGSGLDYHDYVAIVEEISKIDPSIGLSVAAHNSLCTNHILKFGNEIQKQKWLPKLASGEWIGAWALTEPNTGSDAANMSTTAVKNGDFYILNGMKNFISHAISGNVAVIIARTGEKNDSHGMTAFVVEKGTEGFRANKKENKLGMRASETGSLLFDNCRVHKDCVLGTVGEGFIQSMKILDGGRISIGALSLGIAKGAYEAALKYSKERQQFGKPISKFQGVSFKLSDMATQIEASELLIHKASYLKNQNRKMTLNSAMCKLYASEVAVSITNDAVQILGGYGYTKDYPVEKFLRDAKICTIGEGTSEIQRVVIARDILR
;
A
#
# COMPACT_ATOMS: atom_id res chain seq x y z
N MET A 1 -10.26 35.70 -27.71
CA MET A 1 -9.51 34.56 -27.16
C MET A 1 -10.49 33.74 -26.32
N ALA A 2 -10.46 32.42 -26.43
CA ALA A 2 -11.16 31.58 -25.46
C ALA A 2 -10.51 31.84 -24.10
N LYS A 3 -11.30 32.31 -23.13
CA LYS A 3 -10.82 32.52 -21.76
C LYS A 3 -10.92 31.18 -21.05
N LEU A 4 -9.80 30.45 -20.95
CA LEU A 4 -9.74 29.19 -20.21
C LEU A 4 -9.80 29.47 -18.70
N THR A 5 -10.50 28.59 -17.97
CA THR A 5 -10.39 28.52 -16.51
C THR A 5 -8.94 28.19 -16.14
N LYS A 6 -8.40 28.81 -15.09
CA LYS A 6 -7.02 28.51 -14.65
C LYS A 6 -6.94 27.12 -14.02
N ARG A 7 -5.83 26.41 -14.22
CA ARG A 7 -5.59 25.10 -13.59
C ARG A 7 -5.69 25.12 -12.07
N SER A 8 -5.26 26.22 -11.44
CA SER A 8 -5.34 26.42 -9.98
C SER A 8 -6.75 26.65 -9.45
N GLU A 9 -7.71 27.02 -10.31
CA GLU A 9 -9.10 27.28 -9.92
C GLU A 9 -9.96 26.01 -10.08
N ASP A 10 -9.92 25.37 -11.25
CA ASP A 10 -10.58 24.09 -11.50
C ASP A 10 -9.89 23.35 -12.64
N TYR A 11 -9.05 22.37 -12.27
CA TYR A 11 -8.28 21.58 -13.22
C TYR A 11 -9.17 20.74 -14.16
N SER A 12 -10.31 20.21 -13.66
CA SER A 12 -11.19 19.37 -14.47
C SER A 12 -11.92 20.21 -15.52
N LYS A 13 -12.32 21.43 -15.17
CA LYS A 13 -12.94 22.38 -16.09
C LYS A 13 -11.93 22.91 -17.11
N TRP A 14 -10.73 23.31 -16.66
CA TRP A 14 -9.62 23.71 -17.55
C TRP A 14 -9.36 22.65 -18.63
N TYR A 15 -9.23 21.38 -18.23
CA TYR A 15 -8.95 20.29 -19.16
C TYR A 15 -10.03 20.15 -20.24
N ASN A 16 -11.30 20.14 -19.85
CA ASN A 16 -12.40 20.00 -20.80
C ASN A 16 -12.53 21.23 -21.72
N GLU A 17 -12.40 22.44 -21.18
CA GLU A 17 -12.42 23.68 -21.96
C GLU A 17 -11.27 23.72 -22.96
N LEU A 18 -10.08 23.26 -22.57
CA LEU A 18 -8.92 23.20 -23.43
C LEU A 18 -9.11 22.21 -24.59
N VAL A 19 -9.56 20.98 -24.30
CA VAL A 19 -9.82 19.95 -25.34
C VAL A 19 -10.79 20.46 -26.41
N VAL A 20 -11.85 21.15 -25.99
CA VAL A 20 -12.86 21.70 -26.92
C VAL A 20 -12.32 22.94 -27.63
N SER A 21 -11.70 23.89 -26.91
CA SER A 21 -11.24 25.17 -27.49
C SER A 21 -10.06 24.99 -28.45
N ALA A 22 -9.22 23.98 -28.23
CA ALA A 22 -8.13 23.63 -29.12
C ALA A 22 -8.57 22.71 -30.28
N ASP A 23 -9.87 22.47 -30.42
CA ASP A 23 -10.48 21.73 -31.53
C ASP A 23 -10.01 20.26 -31.63
N LEU A 24 -9.77 19.62 -30.47
CA LEU A 24 -9.31 18.23 -30.40
C LEU A 24 -10.45 17.22 -30.42
N ALA A 25 -11.47 17.44 -29.60
CA ALA A 25 -12.62 16.56 -29.49
C ALA A 25 -13.85 17.30 -28.92
N GLU A 26 -15.02 16.73 -29.13
CA GLU A 26 -16.29 17.17 -28.54
C GLU A 26 -17.12 15.97 -28.06
N THR A 27 -18.05 16.22 -27.14
CA THR A 27 -18.96 15.19 -26.64
C THR A 27 -19.92 14.76 -27.74
N ALA A 28 -20.05 13.45 -27.97
CA ALA A 28 -21.01 12.90 -28.93
C ALA A 28 -22.44 12.95 -28.37
N SER A 29 -23.44 12.76 -29.23
CA SER A 29 -24.84 12.59 -28.80
C SER A 29 -25.07 11.32 -27.97
N VAL A 30 -24.19 10.32 -28.13
CA VAL A 30 -24.18 9.09 -27.31
C VAL A 30 -23.44 9.35 -26.01
N ARG A 31 -24.09 9.00 -24.89
CA ARG A 31 -23.53 9.21 -23.55
C ARG A 31 -22.15 8.58 -23.41
N GLY A 32 -21.18 9.41 -23.03
CA GLY A 32 -19.82 8.99 -22.73
C GLY A 32 -18.93 8.73 -23.95
N CYS A 33 -19.46 8.86 -25.17
CA CYS A 33 -18.67 8.84 -26.39
C CYS A 33 -18.18 10.24 -26.76
N MET A 34 -17.15 10.29 -27.60
CA MET A 34 -16.58 11.53 -28.11
C MET A 34 -16.42 11.50 -29.63
N ILE A 35 -16.54 12.66 -30.26
CA ILE A 35 -16.11 12.87 -31.64
C ILE A 35 -14.69 13.41 -31.58
N ILE A 36 -13.72 12.61 -32.02
CA ILE A 36 -12.33 13.08 -32.15
C ILE A 36 -12.24 13.89 -33.44
N LYS A 37 -11.94 15.18 -33.33
CA LYS A 37 -11.87 16.11 -34.46
C LYS A 37 -10.53 15.96 -35.19
N PRO A 38 -10.39 16.48 -36.42
CA PRO A 38 -9.19 16.24 -37.24
C PRO A 38 -7.86 16.55 -36.54
N TYR A 39 -7.79 17.62 -35.74
CA TYR A 39 -6.56 17.98 -35.04
C TYR A 39 -6.20 16.99 -33.92
N GLY A 40 -7.20 16.52 -33.14
CA GLY A 40 -7.00 15.48 -32.14
C GLY A 40 -6.70 14.11 -32.74
N TYR A 41 -7.36 13.78 -33.85
CA TYR A 41 -7.14 12.51 -34.55
C TYR A 41 -5.76 12.46 -35.20
N ALA A 42 -5.25 13.57 -35.74
CA ALA A 42 -3.90 13.65 -36.27
C ALA A 42 -2.81 13.40 -35.21
N ILE A 43 -3.06 13.75 -33.94
CA ILE A 43 -2.18 13.37 -32.82
C ILE A 43 -2.22 11.85 -32.63
N TRP A 44 -3.42 11.25 -32.63
CA TRP A 44 -3.57 9.79 -32.54
C TRP A 44 -2.87 9.06 -33.67
N GLU A 45 -3.02 9.53 -34.92
CA GLU A 45 -2.35 8.95 -36.10
C GLU A 45 -0.82 8.99 -35.95
N LYS A 46 -0.26 10.08 -35.43
CA LYS A 46 1.18 10.15 -35.12
C LYS A 46 1.58 9.19 -34.01
N MET A 47 0.80 9.06 -32.95
CA MET A 47 1.07 8.08 -31.89
C MET A 47 1.02 6.65 -32.46
N GLN A 48 -0.03 6.35 -33.22
CA GLN A 48 -0.23 5.07 -33.89
C GLN A 48 0.94 4.73 -34.81
N ALA A 49 1.32 5.63 -35.72
CA ALA A 49 2.38 5.37 -36.69
C ALA A 49 3.73 5.05 -36.02
N ASN A 50 4.07 5.76 -34.94
CA ASN A 50 5.32 5.52 -34.22
C ASN A 50 5.27 4.21 -33.41
N LEU A 51 4.21 3.98 -32.64
CA LEU A 51 4.05 2.71 -31.90
C LEU A 51 4.00 1.50 -32.84
N ASP A 52 3.24 1.61 -33.93
CA ASP A 52 3.13 0.55 -34.95
C ASP A 52 4.49 0.20 -35.56
N LYS A 53 5.33 1.22 -35.81
CA LYS A 53 6.71 1.01 -36.22
C LYS A 53 7.51 0.28 -35.14
N MET A 54 7.43 0.69 -33.87
CA MET A 54 8.16 0.04 -32.76
C MET A 54 7.74 -1.43 -32.57
N PHE A 55 6.45 -1.76 -32.75
CA PHE A 55 5.99 -3.14 -32.71
C PHE A 55 6.51 -3.97 -33.89
N LYS A 56 6.51 -3.40 -35.10
CA LYS A 56 7.08 -4.06 -36.28
C LYS A 56 8.58 -4.29 -36.15
N ASP A 57 9.31 -3.33 -35.59
CA ASP A 57 10.75 -3.44 -35.33
C ASP A 57 11.06 -4.56 -34.31
N THR A 58 10.08 -4.98 -33.49
CA THR A 58 10.19 -6.12 -32.56
C THR A 58 9.60 -7.44 -33.11
N GLY A 59 9.16 -7.48 -34.37
CA GLY A 59 8.67 -8.67 -35.05
C GLY A 59 7.15 -8.88 -35.00
N HIS A 60 6.38 -7.93 -34.45
CA HIS A 60 4.93 -8.03 -34.40
C HIS A 60 4.27 -7.77 -35.76
N GLN A 61 3.11 -8.37 -35.96
CA GLN A 61 2.31 -8.22 -37.16
C GLN A 61 0.90 -7.76 -36.82
N ASN A 62 0.35 -6.85 -37.61
CA ASN A 62 -1.03 -6.40 -37.41
C ASN A 62 -2.02 -7.43 -37.95
N ALA A 63 -3.08 -7.66 -37.19
CA ALA A 63 -4.29 -8.38 -37.62
C ALA A 63 -5.54 -7.62 -37.18
N TYR A 64 -6.69 -8.08 -37.63
CA TYR A 64 -7.99 -7.54 -37.23
C TYR A 64 -8.96 -8.67 -36.91
N PHE A 65 -9.49 -8.65 -35.70
CA PHE A 65 -10.53 -9.53 -35.19
C PHE A 65 -11.87 -8.75 -35.10
N PRO A 66 -13.02 -9.44 -35.27
CA PRO A 66 -14.32 -8.79 -35.26
C PRO A 66 -14.65 -8.02 -33.97
N LEU A 67 -15.47 -6.98 -34.12
CA LEU A 67 -16.02 -6.20 -33.00
C LEU A 67 -16.99 -6.99 -32.13
N PHE A 68 -17.76 -7.89 -32.75
CA PHE A 68 -18.80 -8.67 -32.08
C PHE A 68 -18.25 -10.02 -31.64
N VAL A 69 -18.48 -10.35 -30.37
CA VAL A 69 -18.05 -11.59 -29.74
C VAL A 69 -19.28 -12.34 -29.24
N PRO A 70 -19.45 -13.64 -29.56
CA PRO A 70 -20.52 -14.45 -28.98
C PRO A 70 -20.47 -14.44 -27.45
N LYS A 71 -21.61 -14.23 -26.79
CA LYS A 71 -21.72 -14.20 -25.32
C LYS A 71 -21.13 -15.46 -24.65
N GLU A 72 -21.30 -16.62 -25.26
CA GLU A 72 -20.80 -17.91 -24.73
C GLU A 72 -19.27 -17.95 -24.60
N LEU A 73 -18.53 -17.25 -25.47
CA LEU A 73 -17.06 -17.19 -25.37
C LEU A 73 -16.62 -16.36 -24.15
N PHE A 74 -17.40 -15.34 -23.77
CA PHE A 74 -17.16 -14.57 -22.55
C PHE A 74 -17.47 -15.38 -21.28
N GLU A 75 -18.46 -16.27 -21.31
CA GLU A 75 -18.79 -17.14 -20.17
C GLU A 75 -17.64 -18.12 -19.87
N ALA A 76 -16.97 -18.64 -20.91
CA ALA A 76 -15.79 -19.49 -20.77
C ALA A 76 -14.58 -18.74 -20.17
N GLU A 77 -14.44 -17.46 -20.48
CA GLU A 77 -13.43 -16.57 -19.90
C GLU A 77 -13.73 -16.27 -18.43
N GLU A 78 -14.98 -15.93 -18.10
CA GLU A 78 -15.38 -15.54 -16.73
C GLU A 78 -15.24 -16.67 -15.70
N GLN A 79 -15.36 -17.93 -16.12
CA GLN A 79 -15.08 -19.10 -15.27
C GLN A 79 -13.61 -19.20 -14.84
N ASN A 80 -12.68 -18.56 -15.56
CA ASN A 80 -11.24 -18.64 -15.34
C ASN A 80 -10.57 -17.29 -14.98
N ALA A 81 -11.24 -16.16 -15.26
CA ALA A 81 -10.78 -14.80 -14.98
C ALA A 81 -11.98 -13.88 -14.65
N GLU A 82 -12.39 -13.85 -13.38
CA GLU A 82 -13.49 -12.98 -12.92
C GLU A 82 -13.18 -11.48 -13.14
N GLY A 83 -14.11 -10.74 -13.78
CA GLY A 83 -14.04 -9.27 -13.78
C GLY A 83 -14.62 -8.52 -14.99
N PHE A 84 -14.72 -9.16 -16.16
CA PHE A 84 -15.05 -8.45 -17.42
C PHE A 84 -16.55 -8.25 -17.69
N ALA A 85 -17.44 -9.02 -17.06
CA ALA A 85 -18.88 -8.97 -17.37
C ALA A 85 -19.56 -7.66 -16.95
N LYS A 86 -18.93 -6.87 -16.07
CA LYS A 86 -19.44 -5.57 -15.66
C LYS A 86 -19.07 -4.56 -16.74
N GLU A 87 -20.07 -3.87 -17.30
CA GLU A 87 -19.93 -2.78 -18.28
C GLU A 87 -19.88 -3.16 -19.79
N CYS A 88 -20.37 -4.34 -20.19
CA CYS A 88 -20.47 -4.72 -21.61
C CYS A 88 -21.74 -4.18 -22.30
N ALA A 89 -21.59 -3.70 -23.54
CA ALA A 89 -22.73 -3.47 -24.44
C ALA A 89 -23.11 -4.76 -25.17
N VAL A 90 -24.41 -5.05 -25.27
CA VAL A 90 -24.92 -6.31 -25.84
C VAL A 90 -25.91 -6.04 -26.98
N VAL A 91 -25.64 -6.63 -28.13
CA VAL A 91 -26.55 -6.66 -29.29
C VAL A 91 -27.47 -7.86 -29.14
N THR A 92 -28.77 -7.59 -29.06
CA THR A 92 -29.82 -8.61 -28.88
C THR A 92 -30.77 -8.73 -30.06
N HIS A 93 -30.79 -7.74 -30.97
CA HIS A 93 -31.67 -7.70 -32.13
C HIS A 93 -30.91 -7.17 -33.35
N TYR A 94 -31.20 -7.67 -34.55
CA TYR A 94 -30.50 -7.30 -35.79
C TYR A 94 -31.29 -6.37 -36.72
N ARG A 95 -32.55 -6.03 -36.38
CA ARG A 95 -33.44 -5.22 -37.24
C ARG A 95 -34.29 -4.24 -36.43
N LEU A 96 -34.48 -3.05 -36.99
CA LEU A 96 -35.53 -2.10 -36.61
C LEU A 96 -36.68 -2.17 -37.63
N LYS A 97 -37.91 -1.87 -37.20
CA LYS A 97 -39.07 -1.71 -38.07
C LYS A 97 -39.78 -0.38 -37.83
N ASN A 98 -40.55 0.07 -38.81
CA ASN A 98 -41.43 1.23 -38.62
C ASN A 98 -42.42 0.94 -37.49
N ASP A 99 -42.63 1.93 -36.64
CA ASP A 99 -43.64 1.89 -35.61
C ASP A 99 -45.03 1.89 -36.30
N PRO A 100 -45.85 0.83 -36.13
CA PRO A 100 -47.18 0.76 -36.74
C PRO A 100 -48.12 1.83 -36.17
N ASP A 101 -47.86 2.30 -34.95
CA ASP A 101 -48.69 3.28 -34.24
C ASP A 101 -48.17 4.71 -34.40
N GLN A 102 -46.90 4.90 -34.79
CA GLN A 102 -46.26 6.22 -34.95
C GLN A 102 -45.50 6.37 -36.27
N LYS A 103 -46.16 6.91 -37.30
CA LYS A 103 -45.57 7.14 -38.62
C LYS A 103 -44.26 7.97 -38.51
N GLY A 104 -43.17 7.42 -39.04
CA GLY A 104 -41.84 8.05 -39.04
C GLY A 104 -40.98 7.73 -37.81
N LYS A 105 -41.47 6.92 -36.86
CA LYS A 105 -40.68 6.37 -35.76
C LYS A 105 -40.25 4.94 -36.08
N LEU A 106 -39.12 4.54 -35.51
CA LEU A 106 -38.57 3.19 -35.60
C LEU A 106 -38.63 2.53 -34.22
N ILE A 107 -39.03 1.27 -34.18
CA ILE A 107 -38.98 0.41 -32.99
C ILE A 107 -38.07 -0.78 -33.24
N VAL A 108 -37.53 -1.36 -32.16
CA VAL A 108 -36.83 -2.65 -32.23
C VAL A 108 -37.83 -3.71 -32.66
N ASP A 109 -37.50 -4.50 -33.68
CA ASP A 109 -38.39 -5.55 -34.13
C ASP A 109 -38.30 -6.77 -33.22
N PRO A 110 -39.37 -7.13 -32.47
CA PRO A 110 -39.31 -8.24 -31.52
C PRO A 110 -39.04 -9.60 -32.20
N GLU A 111 -39.38 -9.75 -33.49
CA GLU A 111 -39.13 -10.97 -34.26
C GLU A 111 -37.67 -11.09 -34.75
N ALA A 112 -36.89 -10.02 -34.65
CA ALA A 112 -35.49 -9.99 -35.07
C ALA A 112 -34.51 -10.21 -33.90
N LYS A 113 -34.96 -10.88 -32.85
CA LYS A 113 -34.13 -11.25 -31.70
C LYS A 113 -33.09 -12.29 -32.13
N LEU A 114 -31.84 -12.08 -31.73
CA LEU A 114 -30.76 -13.03 -31.96
C LEU A 114 -30.94 -14.25 -31.05
N GLU A 115 -30.69 -15.44 -31.59
CA GLU A 115 -30.63 -16.69 -30.81
C GLU A 115 -29.50 -16.60 -29.77
N ASN A 116 -28.31 -16.21 -30.21
CA ASN A 116 -27.14 -15.98 -29.38
C ASN A 116 -26.81 -14.48 -29.33
N PRO A 117 -26.98 -13.80 -28.18
CA PRO A 117 -26.58 -12.40 -28.03
C PRO A 117 -25.09 -12.19 -28.31
N LEU A 118 -24.78 -11.05 -28.93
CA LEU A 118 -23.40 -10.67 -29.25
C LEU A 118 -22.95 -9.54 -28.33
N VAL A 119 -21.78 -9.68 -27.73
CA VAL A 119 -21.13 -8.65 -26.92
C VAL A 119 -20.27 -7.78 -27.83
N VAL A 120 -20.37 -6.46 -27.68
CA VAL A 120 -19.40 -5.53 -28.28
C VAL A 120 -18.13 -5.60 -27.45
N ARG A 121 -16.98 -5.94 -28.05
CA ARG A 121 -15.75 -6.21 -27.30
C ARG A 121 -15.40 -5.09 -26.29
N PRO A 122 -15.33 -5.40 -24.99
CA PRO A 122 -14.60 -4.57 -24.01
C PRO A 122 -13.08 -4.77 -24.10
N THR A 123 -12.70 -5.91 -24.68
CA THR A 123 -11.34 -6.40 -24.97
C THR A 123 -11.45 -7.64 -25.90
N SER A 124 -10.38 -8.02 -26.63
CA SER A 124 -10.46 -9.07 -27.67
C SER A 124 -9.92 -10.45 -27.24
N GLU A 125 -9.56 -10.67 -25.98
CA GLU A 125 -8.97 -11.93 -25.49
C GLU A 125 -9.79 -13.16 -25.94
N ALA A 126 -11.09 -13.20 -25.61
CA ALA A 126 -11.93 -14.36 -25.90
C ALA A 126 -11.97 -14.73 -27.40
N VAL A 127 -12.08 -13.75 -28.30
CA VAL A 127 -12.14 -14.01 -29.74
C VAL A 127 -10.76 -14.41 -30.29
N ILE A 128 -9.68 -13.81 -29.77
CA ILE A 128 -8.31 -14.09 -30.21
C ILE A 128 -7.89 -15.49 -29.76
N TRP A 129 -8.05 -15.83 -28.48
CA TRP A 129 -7.63 -17.13 -27.95
C TRP A 129 -8.44 -18.29 -28.54
N ASN A 130 -9.74 -18.10 -28.76
CA ASN A 130 -10.55 -19.08 -29.51
C ASN A 130 -10.05 -19.26 -30.95
N THR A 131 -9.53 -18.20 -31.58
CA THR A 131 -8.96 -18.29 -32.94
C THR A 131 -7.59 -18.95 -32.94
N TYR A 132 -6.73 -18.64 -31.95
CA TYR A 132 -5.38 -19.19 -31.82
C TYR A 132 -5.36 -20.71 -31.66
N LYS A 133 -6.40 -21.29 -31.06
CA LYS A 133 -6.62 -22.74 -31.04
C LYS A 133 -6.48 -23.38 -32.43
N ASN A 134 -6.93 -22.69 -33.47
CA ASN A 134 -6.89 -23.19 -34.84
C ASN A 134 -5.55 -22.88 -35.54
N TRP A 135 -4.90 -21.77 -35.19
CA TRP A 135 -3.65 -21.34 -35.80
C TRP A 135 -2.42 -22.08 -35.27
N ILE A 136 -2.48 -22.52 -34.01
CA ILE A 136 -1.35 -23.14 -33.32
C ILE A 136 -1.56 -24.65 -33.27
N GLN A 137 -0.66 -25.42 -33.88
CA GLN A 137 -0.68 -26.89 -33.86
C GLN A 137 0.68 -27.47 -33.42
N SER A 138 1.78 -26.78 -33.75
CA SER A 138 3.16 -27.22 -33.55
C SER A 138 4.03 -26.09 -32.99
N TYR A 139 5.15 -26.43 -32.37
CA TYR A 139 6.15 -25.45 -31.91
C TYR A 139 6.68 -24.55 -33.03
N ARG A 140 6.50 -24.93 -34.31
CA ARG A 140 6.89 -24.15 -35.49
C ARG A 140 5.97 -22.96 -35.76
N ASP A 141 4.76 -22.99 -35.22
CA ASP A 141 3.78 -21.91 -35.34
C ASP A 141 4.03 -20.80 -34.30
N LEU A 142 4.99 -21.02 -33.39
CA LEU A 142 5.31 -20.14 -32.26
C LEU A 142 6.70 -19.48 -32.45
N PRO A 143 6.87 -18.22 -32.01
CA PRO A 143 5.87 -17.39 -31.36
C PRO A 143 4.87 -16.78 -32.35
N ILE A 144 3.62 -16.62 -31.91
CA ILE A 144 2.66 -15.73 -32.58
C ILE A 144 2.75 -14.36 -31.92
N LEU A 145 3.03 -13.32 -32.71
CA LEU A 145 3.22 -11.93 -32.24
C LEU A 145 2.22 -11.00 -32.95
N ILE A 146 0.98 -10.92 -32.47
CA ILE A 146 -0.08 -10.17 -33.15
C ILE A 146 -0.40 -8.88 -32.42
N ASN A 147 -0.64 -7.83 -33.21
CA ASN A 147 -1.14 -6.54 -32.76
C ASN A 147 -2.47 -6.21 -33.46
N GLN A 148 -3.35 -5.48 -32.80
CA GLN A 148 -4.58 -4.93 -33.37
C GLN A 148 -4.76 -3.46 -32.99
N TRP A 149 -5.09 -2.63 -33.99
CA TRP A 149 -5.62 -1.28 -33.78
C TRP A 149 -7.14 -1.31 -33.94
N ALA A 150 -7.86 -0.87 -32.91
CA ALA A 150 -9.29 -1.08 -32.81
C ALA A 150 -9.98 -0.04 -31.92
N ASN A 151 -11.31 0.05 -32.03
CA ASN A 151 -12.16 0.59 -30.97
C ASN A 151 -12.67 -0.53 -30.06
N VAL A 152 -12.94 -0.17 -28.80
CA VAL A 152 -13.61 -1.01 -27.81
C VAL A 152 -14.66 -0.22 -27.05
N VAL A 153 -15.61 -0.93 -26.45
CA VAL A 153 -16.72 -0.33 -25.68
C VAL A 153 -16.71 -0.85 -24.25
N ARG A 154 -16.66 0.07 -23.28
CA ARG A 154 -16.84 -0.19 -21.84
C ARG A 154 -17.82 0.83 -21.30
N TRP A 155 -18.96 0.37 -20.79
CA TRP A 155 -20.10 1.22 -20.43
C TRP A 155 -19.89 2.02 -19.14
N GLU A 156 -19.02 3.03 -19.23
CA GLU A 156 -18.54 3.81 -18.11
C GLU A 156 -19.55 4.87 -17.64
N MET A 157 -19.71 4.98 -16.33
CA MET A 157 -20.67 5.92 -15.73
C MET A 157 -20.15 7.35 -15.61
N ARG A 158 -18.83 7.54 -15.48
CA ARG A 158 -18.16 8.84 -15.32
C ARG A 158 -17.07 9.03 -16.38
N THR A 159 -17.39 9.80 -17.41
CA THR A 159 -16.49 9.99 -18.55
C THR A 159 -15.73 11.32 -18.52
N ARG A 160 -14.53 11.31 -19.09
CA ARG A 160 -13.66 12.46 -19.36
C ARG A 160 -13.01 12.25 -20.73
N LEU A 161 -13.08 13.25 -21.61
CA LEU A 161 -12.56 13.15 -22.98
C LEU A 161 -11.12 12.62 -22.98
N PHE A 162 -10.82 11.67 -23.87
CA PHE A 162 -9.57 10.89 -23.96
C PHE A 162 -9.21 10.01 -22.75
N LEU A 163 -9.33 10.49 -21.51
CA LEU A 163 -8.89 9.78 -20.31
C LEU A 163 -9.76 8.56 -19.98
N ARG A 164 -11.07 8.67 -20.19
CA ARG A 164 -12.06 7.65 -19.83
C ARG A 164 -13.37 7.92 -20.58
N THR A 165 -13.65 7.17 -21.64
CA THR A 165 -14.86 7.29 -22.47
C THR A 165 -15.52 5.93 -22.64
N SER A 166 -16.81 5.90 -22.99
CA SER A 166 -17.56 4.66 -23.19
C SER A 166 -17.07 3.87 -24.40
N GLU A 167 -16.71 4.60 -25.46
CA GLU A 167 -16.00 4.08 -26.63
C GLU A 167 -14.66 4.79 -26.70
N PHE A 168 -13.59 4.03 -26.97
CA PHE A 168 -12.27 4.60 -27.18
C PHE A 168 -11.47 3.81 -28.21
N LEU A 169 -10.55 4.50 -28.88
CA LEU A 169 -9.57 3.88 -29.76
C LEU A 169 -8.41 3.39 -28.91
N TRP A 170 -7.90 2.22 -29.27
CA TRP A 170 -6.77 1.64 -28.60
C TRP A 170 -5.99 0.70 -29.52
N GLN A 171 -4.86 0.29 -28.99
CA GLN A 171 -4.06 -0.78 -29.49
C GLN A 171 -4.05 -1.90 -28.44
N GLU A 172 -4.25 -3.13 -28.90
CA GLU A 172 -4.13 -4.33 -28.08
C GLU A 172 -3.28 -5.38 -28.81
N GLY A 173 -2.27 -5.91 -28.13
CA GLY A 173 -1.38 -6.93 -28.66
C GLY A 173 -1.52 -8.22 -27.87
N HIS A 174 -1.49 -9.34 -28.55
CA HIS A 174 -1.71 -10.67 -28.00
C HIS A 174 -0.67 -11.61 -28.58
N THR A 175 0.01 -12.34 -27.71
CA THR A 175 1.12 -13.21 -28.13
C THR A 175 1.05 -14.57 -27.46
N ALA A 176 1.51 -15.60 -28.18
CA ALA A 176 1.59 -16.97 -27.71
C ALA A 176 3.00 -17.51 -27.93
N HIS A 177 3.54 -18.17 -26.90
CA HIS A 177 4.93 -18.63 -26.84
C HIS A 177 5.01 -20.10 -26.44
N SER A 178 6.09 -20.77 -26.85
CA SER A 178 6.34 -22.16 -26.47
C SER A 178 6.88 -22.30 -25.05
N THR A 179 7.45 -21.24 -24.46
CA THR A 179 8.04 -21.27 -23.12
C THR A 179 7.61 -20.08 -22.26
N GLU A 180 7.54 -20.31 -20.94
CA GLU A 180 7.30 -19.27 -19.93
C GLU A 180 8.30 -18.12 -20.04
N LYS A 181 9.58 -18.47 -20.21
CA LYS A 181 10.68 -17.52 -20.28
C LYS A 181 10.54 -16.54 -21.43
N ASP A 182 10.06 -17.00 -22.58
CA ASP A 182 9.89 -16.14 -23.76
C ASP A 182 8.66 -15.24 -23.63
N ALA A 183 7.55 -15.75 -23.09
CA ALA A 183 6.38 -14.93 -22.77
C ALA A 183 6.70 -13.85 -21.72
N PHE A 184 7.42 -14.20 -20.64
CA PHE A 184 7.86 -13.23 -19.64
C PHE A 184 8.74 -12.13 -20.23
N LYS A 185 9.71 -12.50 -21.08
CA LYS A 185 10.56 -11.54 -21.79
C LYS A 185 9.76 -10.64 -22.72
N GLU A 186 8.75 -11.19 -23.39
CA GLU A 186 7.89 -10.41 -24.29
C GLU A 186 7.08 -9.38 -23.51
N ALA A 187 6.49 -9.78 -22.38
CA ALA A 187 5.75 -8.85 -21.53
C ALA A 187 6.61 -7.66 -21.07
N LYS A 188 7.85 -7.92 -20.61
CA LYS A 188 8.80 -6.85 -20.26
C LYS A 188 9.26 -6.02 -21.45
N LYS A 189 9.53 -6.64 -22.60
CA LYS A 189 9.93 -5.93 -23.83
C LYS A 189 8.88 -4.88 -24.22
N ILE A 190 7.61 -5.24 -24.15
CA ILE A 190 6.54 -4.29 -24.47
C ILE A 190 6.43 -3.17 -23.44
N GLN A 191 6.64 -3.45 -22.15
CA GLN A 191 6.72 -2.39 -21.13
C GLN A 191 7.80 -1.36 -21.48
N GLU A 192 8.97 -1.81 -21.93
CA GLU A 192 10.06 -0.93 -22.39
C GLU A 192 9.68 -0.15 -23.66
N VAL A 193 9.02 -0.77 -24.63
CA VAL A 193 8.50 -0.09 -25.83
C VAL A 193 7.55 1.04 -25.45
N TYR A 194 6.65 0.80 -24.49
CA TYR A 194 5.74 1.84 -24.01
C TYR A 194 6.44 2.93 -23.20
N ALA A 195 7.42 2.59 -22.37
CA ALA A 195 8.23 3.56 -21.65
C ALA A 195 9.01 4.46 -22.62
N ASP A 196 9.70 3.86 -23.60
CA ASP A 196 10.43 4.59 -24.65
C ASP A 196 9.49 5.52 -25.43
N PHE A 197 8.29 5.05 -25.78
CA PHE A 197 7.30 5.89 -26.44
C PHE A 197 6.86 7.08 -25.58
N ALA A 198 6.51 6.83 -24.32
CA ALA A 198 6.08 7.87 -23.39
C ALA A 198 7.18 8.93 -23.17
N GLU A 199 8.42 8.50 -22.95
CA GLU A 199 9.52 9.43 -22.66
C GLU A 199 10.04 10.11 -23.92
N ASN A 200 10.38 9.35 -24.97
CA ASN A 200 11.08 9.90 -26.12
C ASN A 200 10.18 10.53 -27.18
N PHE A 201 8.88 10.21 -27.21
CA PHE A 201 7.93 10.80 -28.16
C PHE A 201 6.95 11.74 -27.48
N MET A 202 6.37 11.33 -26.34
CA MET A 202 5.44 12.18 -25.59
C MET A 202 6.14 13.16 -24.64
N ALA A 203 7.46 13.07 -24.44
CA ALA A 203 8.19 13.86 -23.44
C ALA A 203 7.58 13.69 -22.02
N MET A 204 7.00 12.53 -21.73
CA MET A 204 6.25 12.26 -20.50
C MET A 204 6.99 11.21 -19.68
N PRO A 205 7.65 11.58 -18.56
CA PRO A 205 8.38 10.64 -17.71
C PRO A 205 7.43 9.65 -17.05
N VAL A 206 7.86 8.39 -16.95
CA VAL A 206 7.06 7.32 -16.35
C VAL A 206 7.87 6.47 -15.38
N ILE A 207 7.18 5.91 -14.38
CA ILE A 207 7.76 4.90 -13.50
C ILE A 207 7.35 3.53 -14.03
N LYS A 208 8.34 2.70 -14.37
CA LYS A 208 8.15 1.28 -14.70
C LYS A 208 8.00 0.47 -13.42
N GLY A 209 7.01 -0.42 -13.37
CA GLY A 209 6.81 -1.29 -12.22
C GLY A 209 5.84 -2.43 -12.49
N THR A 210 5.59 -3.23 -11.45
CA THR A 210 4.56 -4.28 -11.45
C THR A 210 3.35 -3.85 -10.62
N LYS A 211 2.15 -4.32 -10.99
CA LYS A 211 0.95 -4.14 -10.19
C LYS A 211 0.93 -5.11 -9.01
N THR A 212 0.28 -4.69 -7.93
CA THR A 212 -0.05 -5.57 -6.81
C THR A 212 -1.06 -6.63 -7.25
N ALA A 213 -1.23 -7.69 -6.46
CA ALA A 213 -2.20 -8.74 -6.76
C ALA A 213 -3.65 -8.21 -6.88
N ASN A 214 -3.99 -7.11 -6.20
CA ASN A 214 -5.32 -6.50 -6.26
C ASN A 214 -5.53 -5.59 -7.48
N GLU A 215 -4.46 -5.02 -8.02
CA GLU A 215 -4.53 -4.05 -9.13
C GLU A 215 -4.01 -4.64 -10.46
N ARG A 216 -3.56 -5.90 -10.48
CA ARG A 216 -3.20 -6.61 -11.72
C ARG A 216 -4.43 -6.95 -12.57
N PHE A 217 -4.21 -7.17 -13.86
CA PHE A 217 -5.27 -7.57 -14.78
C PHE A 217 -5.86 -8.93 -14.38
N ALA A 218 -7.19 -9.03 -14.46
CA ALA A 218 -7.91 -10.28 -14.17
C ALA A 218 -7.43 -11.39 -15.13
N GLY A 219 -6.98 -12.51 -14.57
CA GLY A 219 -6.41 -13.62 -15.36
C GLY A 219 -4.92 -13.48 -15.67
N ALA A 220 -4.23 -12.40 -15.27
CA ALA A 220 -2.78 -12.29 -15.38
C ALA A 220 -2.05 -12.90 -14.17
N ILE A 221 -0.89 -13.52 -14.41
CA ILE A 221 0.06 -13.88 -13.35
C ILE A 221 0.74 -12.61 -12.85
N GLU A 222 1.25 -11.80 -13.78
CA GLU A 222 1.95 -10.54 -13.50
C GLU A 222 1.46 -9.45 -14.44
N THR A 223 1.35 -8.22 -13.95
CA THR A 223 1.02 -7.04 -14.78
C THR A 223 2.08 -5.98 -14.63
N TYR A 224 2.80 -5.73 -15.71
CA TYR A 224 3.73 -4.63 -15.87
C TYR A 224 2.98 -3.36 -16.28
N THR A 225 3.40 -2.23 -15.75
CA THR A 225 2.77 -0.93 -15.97
C THR A 225 3.81 0.17 -16.12
N ILE A 226 3.41 1.26 -16.78
CA ILE A 226 4.09 2.55 -16.75
C ILE A 226 3.16 3.60 -16.14
N GLU A 227 3.60 4.25 -15.07
CA GLU A 227 2.80 5.23 -14.31
C GLU A 227 3.37 6.64 -14.49
N ALA A 228 2.56 7.55 -15.03
CA ALA A 228 2.90 8.96 -15.20
C ALA A 228 2.29 9.81 -14.07
N LEU A 229 2.93 10.94 -13.74
CA LEU A 229 2.39 11.91 -12.80
C LEU A 229 1.88 13.15 -13.53
N MET A 230 0.60 13.47 -13.36
CA MET A 230 -0.03 14.62 -13.99
C MET A 230 0.22 15.91 -13.21
N GLN A 231 -0.02 17.06 -13.84
CA GLN A 231 0.17 18.38 -13.21
C GLN A 231 -0.79 18.63 -12.01
N ASP A 232 -1.92 17.91 -11.92
CA ASP A 232 -2.86 17.97 -10.79
C ASP A 232 -2.44 17.07 -9.60
N GLY A 233 -1.24 16.49 -9.67
CA GLY A 233 -0.70 15.61 -8.64
C GLY A 233 -1.28 14.19 -8.66
N LYS A 234 -2.12 13.83 -9.64
CA LYS A 234 -2.67 12.47 -9.76
C LYS A 234 -1.84 11.59 -10.68
N ALA A 235 -1.82 10.31 -10.34
CA ALA A 235 -1.21 9.28 -11.16
C ALA A 235 -2.11 8.92 -12.35
N LEU A 236 -1.48 8.62 -13.48
CA LEU A 236 -2.12 8.08 -14.68
C LEU A 236 -1.36 6.84 -15.16
N GLN A 237 -2.05 5.70 -15.22
CA GLN A 237 -1.54 4.51 -15.88
C GLN A 237 -1.48 4.79 -17.40
N ALA A 238 -0.27 4.87 -17.94
CA ALA A 238 -0.01 5.24 -19.34
C ALA A 238 0.00 4.03 -20.29
N GLY A 239 0.25 2.82 -19.78
CA GLY A 239 0.24 1.59 -20.57
C GLY A 239 0.44 0.36 -19.69
N THR A 240 -0.04 -0.80 -20.14
CA THR A 240 0.12 -2.07 -19.42
C THR A 240 0.54 -3.20 -20.33
N SER A 241 1.30 -4.12 -19.77
CA SER A 241 1.73 -5.36 -20.40
C SER A 241 1.59 -6.51 -19.40
N HIS A 242 0.93 -7.57 -19.81
CA HIS A 242 0.45 -8.64 -18.94
C HIS A 242 1.15 -9.94 -19.31
N PHE A 243 1.76 -10.58 -18.30
CA PHE A 243 2.14 -11.98 -18.41
C PHE A 243 0.95 -12.82 -17.93
N LEU A 244 0.25 -13.44 -18.90
CA LEU A 244 -1.01 -14.15 -18.65
C LEU A 244 -0.80 -15.60 -18.21
N GLY A 245 0.44 -16.11 -18.28
CA GLY A 245 0.73 -17.50 -17.98
C GLY A 245 0.07 -18.45 -18.98
N GLN A 246 -0.62 -19.46 -18.49
CA GLN A 246 -1.37 -20.42 -19.29
C GLN A 246 -2.89 -20.33 -19.05
N ASN A 247 -3.38 -19.29 -18.35
CA ASN A 247 -4.78 -19.18 -17.94
C ASN A 247 -5.72 -19.15 -19.15
N PHE A 248 -5.47 -18.26 -20.10
CA PHE A 248 -6.26 -18.16 -21.35
C PHE A 248 -6.05 -19.37 -22.27
N ALA A 249 -4.81 -19.88 -22.35
CA ALA A 249 -4.53 -21.10 -23.11
C ALA A 249 -5.33 -22.30 -22.57
N SER A 250 -5.48 -22.41 -21.24
CA SER A 250 -6.30 -23.43 -20.61
C SER A 250 -7.79 -23.21 -20.87
N ALA A 251 -8.28 -21.97 -20.72
CA ALA A 251 -9.69 -21.64 -20.92
C ALA A 251 -10.19 -21.94 -22.35
N PHE A 252 -9.34 -21.68 -23.35
CA PHE A 252 -9.68 -21.88 -24.77
C PHE A 252 -9.03 -23.13 -25.39
N ASP A 253 -8.37 -23.98 -24.58
CA ASP A 253 -7.73 -25.23 -25.02
C ASP A 253 -6.74 -25.02 -26.18
N VAL A 254 -5.84 -24.04 -26.02
CA VAL A 254 -4.81 -23.68 -27.00
C VAL A 254 -3.51 -24.43 -26.70
N LYS A 255 -3.27 -25.49 -27.47
CA LYS A 255 -2.14 -26.42 -27.31
C LYS A 255 -1.25 -26.43 -28.54
N PHE A 256 -0.02 -26.90 -28.36
CA PHE A 256 0.91 -27.17 -29.45
C PHE A 256 1.69 -28.47 -29.21
N THR A 257 2.15 -29.09 -30.28
CA THR A 257 3.11 -30.19 -30.21
C THR A 257 4.52 -29.65 -30.05
N ASN A 258 5.21 -29.95 -28.95
CA ASN A 258 6.60 -29.55 -28.74
C ASN A 258 7.59 -30.39 -29.60
N LYS A 259 8.90 -30.10 -29.49
CA LYS A 259 9.93 -30.75 -30.33
C LYS A 259 10.05 -32.25 -30.07
N GLU A 260 9.65 -32.68 -28.87
CA GLU A 260 9.66 -34.06 -28.38
C GLU A 260 8.36 -34.81 -28.74
N GLY A 261 7.41 -34.17 -29.43
CA GLY A 261 6.14 -34.78 -29.84
C GLY A 261 5.04 -34.76 -28.77
N LYS A 262 5.24 -34.06 -27.65
CA LYS A 262 4.27 -33.95 -26.55
C LYS A 262 3.37 -32.73 -26.74
N GLN A 263 2.10 -32.88 -26.38
CA GLN A 263 1.12 -31.79 -26.36
C GLN A 263 1.26 -30.95 -25.10
N GLU A 264 1.41 -29.63 -25.25
CA GLU A 264 1.59 -28.66 -24.16
C GLU A 264 0.76 -27.40 -24.42
N LEU A 265 0.37 -26.69 -23.35
CA LEU A 265 -0.32 -25.40 -23.45
C LEU A 265 0.67 -24.28 -23.79
N VAL A 266 0.24 -23.32 -24.59
CA VAL A 266 1.05 -22.13 -24.89
C VAL A 266 1.12 -21.17 -23.71
N TRP A 267 2.17 -20.35 -23.68
CA TRP A 267 2.37 -19.27 -22.72
C TRP A 267 1.95 -17.94 -23.34
N ALA A 268 1.16 -17.16 -22.60
CA ALA A 268 0.40 -16.04 -23.13
C ALA A 268 0.90 -14.68 -22.61
N THR A 269 0.84 -13.66 -23.47
CA THR A 269 0.88 -12.26 -23.05
C THR A 269 -0.21 -11.44 -23.75
N SER A 270 -0.65 -10.37 -23.08
CA SER A 270 -1.53 -9.33 -23.65
C SER A 270 -1.01 -7.96 -23.23
N TRP A 271 -1.20 -6.92 -24.02
CA TRP A 271 -0.68 -5.58 -23.72
C TRP A 271 -1.46 -4.52 -24.47
N GLY A 272 -1.57 -3.31 -23.93
CA GLY A 272 -2.38 -2.28 -24.57
C GLY A 272 -2.20 -0.84 -24.07
N VAL A 273 -2.46 0.09 -24.98
CA VAL A 273 -2.55 1.55 -24.75
C VAL A 273 -3.71 2.12 -25.52
N SER A 274 -4.32 3.19 -25.00
CA SER A 274 -5.47 3.83 -25.63
C SER A 274 -5.24 5.32 -25.89
N THR A 275 -6.26 5.97 -26.45
CA THR A 275 -6.31 7.44 -26.56
C THR A 275 -6.17 8.16 -25.22
N ARG A 276 -6.18 7.44 -24.08
CA ARG A 276 -5.75 7.97 -22.78
C ARG A 276 -4.38 8.63 -22.83
N LEU A 277 -3.47 8.17 -23.69
CA LEU A 277 -2.17 8.80 -23.91
C LEU A 277 -2.29 10.26 -24.38
N ILE A 278 -3.29 10.59 -25.19
CA ILE A 278 -3.55 11.99 -25.59
C ILE A 278 -3.93 12.82 -24.37
N GLY A 279 -4.80 12.29 -23.50
CA GLY A 279 -5.14 12.96 -22.24
C GLY A 279 -3.92 13.16 -21.34
N GLY A 280 -3.05 12.14 -21.21
CA GLY A 280 -1.79 12.24 -20.48
C GLY A 280 -0.84 13.29 -21.03
N LEU A 281 -0.68 13.37 -22.36
CA LEU A 281 0.12 14.39 -23.03
C LEU A 281 -0.39 15.80 -22.71
N ILE A 282 -1.70 16.02 -22.82
CA ILE A 282 -2.34 17.30 -22.53
C ILE A 282 -2.07 17.69 -21.07
N MET A 283 -2.34 16.79 -20.13
CA MET A 283 -2.20 17.02 -18.69
C MET A 283 -0.76 17.16 -18.22
N THR A 284 0.22 16.67 -18.99
CA THR A 284 1.64 16.80 -18.66
C THR A 284 2.20 18.15 -19.09
N HIS A 285 1.83 18.63 -20.29
CA HIS A 285 2.55 19.73 -20.94
C HIS A 285 1.79 21.04 -21.04
N SER A 286 0.47 20.97 -21.18
CA SER A 286 -0.36 22.14 -21.50
C SER A 286 -0.42 23.12 -20.33
N ASP A 287 -0.81 24.36 -20.63
CA ASP A 287 -0.86 25.46 -19.67
C ASP A 287 -2.15 26.27 -19.78
N ASP A 288 -2.23 27.38 -19.05
CA ASP A 288 -3.42 28.23 -18.99
C ASP A 288 -3.63 29.06 -20.29
N LEU A 289 -2.68 29.03 -21.23
CA LEU A 289 -2.78 29.69 -22.53
C LEU A 289 -3.23 28.72 -23.64
N GLY A 290 -3.07 27.41 -23.44
CA GLY A 290 -3.51 26.41 -24.40
C GLY A 290 -2.71 25.12 -24.38
N LEU A 291 -2.78 24.38 -25.49
CA LEU A 291 -2.01 23.16 -25.68
C LEU A 291 -0.52 23.49 -25.75
N VAL A 292 0.30 22.52 -25.34
CA VAL A 292 1.74 22.49 -25.58
C VAL A 292 2.06 21.08 -26.07
N LEU A 293 2.39 20.94 -27.35
CA LEU A 293 2.60 19.63 -27.97
C LEU A 293 4.10 19.31 -28.10
N PRO A 294 4.54 18.10 -27.71
CA PRO A 294 5.85 17.58 -28.08
C PRO A 294 6.03 17.60 -29.60
N PRO A 295 7.13 18.16 -30.13
CA PRO A 295 7.40 18.27 -31.57
C PRO A 295 7.23 16.97 -32.37
N LYS A 296 7.57 15.81 -31.79
CA LYS A 296 7.42 14.51 -32.46
C LYS A 296 5.96 14.09 -32.71
N LEU A 297 5.03 14.60 -31.90
CA LEU A 297 3.60 14.27 -31.95
C LEU A 297 2.71 15.44 -32.40
N ALA A 298 3.28 16.64 -32.58
CA ALA A 298 2.55 17.80 -33.09
C ALA A 298 2.12 17.57 -34.56
N PRO A 299 0.81 17.70 -34.90
CA PRO A 299 0.34 17.60 -36.29
C PRO A 299 0.98 18.68 -37.17
N ILE A 300 1.12 19.88 -36.63
CA ILE A 300 1.81 21.01 -37.22
C ILE A 300 2.97 21.36 -36.29
N GLN A 301 4.21 21.21 -36.76
CA GLN A 301 5.40 21.56 -35.99
C GLN A 301 5.73 23.04 -36.13
N VAL A 302 5.56 23.59 -37.34
CA VAL A 302 5.83 24.99 -37.65
C VAL A 302 4.63 25.63 -38.32
N VAL A 303 4.21 26.80 -37.84
CA VAL A 303 3.24 27.64 -38.55
C VAL A 303 3.88 28.94 -39.01
N ILE A 304 3.67 29.32 -40.27
CA ILE A 304 4.20 30.55 -40.86
C ILE A 304 3.06 31.51 -41.12
N ILE A 305 3.16 32.73 -40.58
CA ILE A 305 2.12 33.75 -40.63
C ILE A 305 2.66 35.04 -41.27
N PRO A 306 2.13 35.44 -42.44
CA PRO A 306 2.57 36.66 -43.10
C PRO A 306 1.93 37.90 -42.45
N ILE A 307 2.69 38.98 -42.32
CA ILE A 307 2.22 40.29 -41.83
C ILE A 307 2.24 41.28 -42.99
N TYR A 308 1.07 41.63 -43.51
CA TYR A 308 0.91 42.44 -44.70
C TYR A 308 -0.22 43.47 -44.55
N LYS A 309 -0.18 44.53 -45.37
CA LYS A 309 -1.22 45.57 -45.46
C LYS A 309 -1.96 45.59 -46.79
N SER A 310 -1.42 44.94 -47.82
CA SER A 310 -2.03 44.82 -49.15
C SER A 310 -1.77 43.45 -49.77
N GLU A 311 -2.58 43.06 -50.76
CA GLU A 311 -2.41 41.79 -51.48
C GLU A 311 -1.05 41.70 -52.19
N ALA A 312 -0.56 42.81 -52.74
CA ALA A 312 0.76 42.86 -53.37
C ALA A 312 1.89 42.55 -52.37
N GLN A 313 1.79 43.02 -51.11
CA GLN A 313 2.74 42.67 -50.07
C GLN A 313 2.65 41.19 -49.68
N LEU A 314 1.41 40.68 -49.53
CA LEU A 314 1.19 39.26 -49.24
C LEU A 314 1.82 38.37 -50.31
N GLN A 315 1.69 38.71 -51.59
CA GLN A 315 2.25 37.92 -52.69
C GLN A 315 3.79 37.85 -52.60
N LYS A 316 4.46 39.00 -52.41
CA LYS A 316 5.93 39.06 -52.24
C LYS A 316 6.43 38.25 -51.04
N ILE A 317 5.73 38.34 -49.91
CA ILE A 317 6.07 37.57 -48.71
C ILE A 317 5.82 36.07 -48.96
N SER A 318 4.72 35.72 -49.61
CA SER A 318 4.33 34.33 -49.91
C SER A 318 5.38 33.61 -50.77
N GLU A 319 5.97 34.30 -51.75
CA GLU A 319 7.04 33.73 -52.59
C GLU A 319 8.23 33.26 -51.74
N LYS A 320 8.68 34.07 -50.77
CA LYS A 320 9.79 33.69 -49.88
C LYS A 320 9.39 32.66 -48.84
N ILE A 321 8.19 32.76 -48.26
CA ILE A 321 7.68 31.75 -47.33
C ILE A 321 7.58 30.38 -48.00
N THR A 322 7.17 30.32 -49.26
CA THR A 322 7.04 29.05 -50.00
C THR A 322 8.38 28.31 -50.10
N VAL A 323 9.49 29.04 -50.27
CA VAL A 323 10.84 28.47 -50.28
C VAL A 323 11.20 27.88 -48.92
N ILE A 324 10.97 28.63 -47.83
CA ILE A 324 11.25 28.18 -46.45
C ILE A 324 10.40 26.95 -46.10
N LYS A 325 9.09 27.01 -46.42
CA LYS A 325 8.16 25.90 -46.21
C LYS A 325 8.67 24.63 -46.90
N LYS A 326 9.05 24.73 -48.18
CA LYS A 326 9.54 23.57 -48.94
C LYS A 326 10.80 22.98 -48.33
N ALA A 327 11.76 23.82 -47.94
CA ALA A 327 13.02 23.36 -47.33
C ALA A 327 12.80 22.66 -45.97
N LEU A 328 11.82 23.11 -45.17
CA LEU A 328 11.42 22.44 -43.94
C LEU A 328 10.70 21.11 -44.23
N GLU A 329 9.81 21.07 -45.22
CA GLU A 329 9.11 19.85 -45.61
C GLU A 329 10.06 18.77 -46.17
N GLU A 330 11.12 19.17 -46.89
CA GLU A 330 12.20 18.29 -47.35
C GLU A 330 12.98 17.64 -46.18
N LYS A 331 12.92 18.23 -44.99
CA LYS A 331 13.44 17.69 -43.72
C LYS A 331 12.40 16.89 -42.92
N ASN A 332 11.24 16.57 -43.52
CA ASN A 332 10.09 15.93 -42.86
C ASN A 332 9.48 16.74 -41.71
N ILE A 333 9.64 18.06 -41.71
CA ILE A 333 9.02 18.95 -40.73
C ILE A 333 7.64 19.37 -41.24
N SER A 334 6.59 19.17 -40.42
CA SER A 334 5.23 19.54 -40.83
C SER A 334 4.98 21.04 -40.70
N VAL A 335 4.71 21.71 -41.82
CA VAL A 335 4.59 23.17 -41.89
C VAL A 335 3.21 23.61 -42.37
N LYS A 336 2.57 24.49 -41.60
CA LYS A 336 1.34 25.19 -42.02
C LYS A 336 1.65 26.62 -42.43
N PHE A 337 1.42 26.97 -43.69
CA PHE A 337 1.36 28.37 -44.10
C PHE A 337 -0.09 28.89 -43.95
N ASP A 338 -0.32 29.86 -43.07
CA ASP A 338 -1.64 30.47 -42.89
C ASP A 338 -1.78 31.79 -43.66
N ASN A 339 -2.15 31.65 -44.93
CA ASN A 339 -2.43 32.76 -45.84
C ASN A 339 -3.91 33.20 -45.85
N ARG A 340 -4.74 32.78 -44.88
CA ARG A 340 -6.14 33.21 -44.82
C ARG A 340 -6.22 34.73 -44.70
N THR A 341 -6.97 35.38 -45.58
CA THR A 341 -7.16 36.83 -45.58
C THR A 341 -8.29 37.29 -44.66
N THR A 342 -9.09 36.35 -44.14
CA THR A 342 -10.26 36.60 -43.28
C THR A 342 -9.91 36.95 -41.83
N HIS A 343 -8.65 36.80 -41.41
CA HIS A 343 -8.22 37.01 -40.02
C HIS A 343 -6.93 37.86 -39.94
N LYS A 344 -6.88 38.75 -38.95
CA LYS A 344 -5.68 39.54 -38.63
C LYS A 344 -4.56 38.64 -38.06
N PRO A 345 -3.27 39.00 -38.24
CA PRO A 345 -2.15 38.21 -37.70
C PRO A 345 -2.25 37.89 -36.21
N GLY A 346 -2.66 38.85 -35.38
CA GLY A 346 -2.82 38.62 -33.93
C GLY A 346 -3.88 37.57 -33.57
N PHE A 347 -4.92 37.40 -34.38
CA PHE A 347 -5.89 36.31 -34.19
C PHE A 347 -5.23 34.96 -34.49
N LYS A 348 -4.48 34.88 -35.59
CA LYS A 348 -3.76 33.66 -35.98
C LYS A 348 -2.72 33.27 -34.94
N PHE A 349 -1.99 34.24 -34.38
CA PHE A 349 -1.03 34.00 -33.29
C PHE A 349 -1.71 33.30 -32.12
N ALA A 350 -2.81 33.86 -31.63
CA ALA A 350 -3.58 33.29 -30.54
C ALA A 350 -4.17 31.91 -30.86
N GLU A 351 -4.63 31.69 -32.09
CA GLU A 351 -5.17 30.38 -32.51
C GLU A 351 -4.10 29.29 -32.46
N TYR A 352 -2.92 29.55 -33.02
CA TYR A 352 -1.86 28.54 -33.07
C TYR A 352 -1.11 28.37 -31.75
N GLU A 353 -1.06 29.41 -30.91
CA GLU A 353 -0.64 29.29 -29.51
C GLU A 353 -1.63 28.41 -28.72
N LEU A 354 -2.95 28.62 -28.88
CA LEU A 354 -3.99 27.79 -28.25
C LEU A 354 -3.93 26.33 -28.72
N LYS A 355 -3.70 26.11 -30.02
CA LYS A 355 -3.53 24.78 -30.63
C LYS A 355 -2.16 24.14 -30.36
N GLY A 356 -1.28 24.83 -29.65
CA GLY A 356 0.00 24.28 -29.19
C GLY A 356 0.99 23.94 -30.28
N VAL A 357 0.99 24.69 -31.39
CA VAL A 357 2.01 24.54 -32.44
C VAL A 357 3.37 24.90 -31.85
N PRO A 358 4.39 24.01 -31.89
CA PRO A 358 5.67 24.21 -31.21
C PRO A 358 6.38 25.51 -31.59
N ILE A 359 6.42 25.83 -32.89
CA ILE A 359 7.11 27.00 -33.40
C ILE A 359 6.22 27.81 -34.34
N ARG A 360 6.16 29.13 -34.12
CA ARG A 360 5.56 30.08 -35.05
C ARG A 360 6.64 30.93 -35.70
N LEU A 361 6.59 31.03 -37.02
CA LEU A 361 7.34 31.98 -37.82
C LEU A 361 6.43 33.15 -38.23
N ALA A 362 6.93 34.37 -38.12
CA ALA A 362 6.24 35.56 -38.62
C ALA A 362 7.17 36.39 -39.52
N MET A 363 6.64 36.81 -40.67
CA MET A 363 7.38 37.63 -41.65
C MET A 363 6.50 38.75 -42.16
N GLY A 364 6.93 39.99 -41.94
CA GLY A 364 6.38 41.17 -42.57
C GLY A 364 7.26 41.73 -43.69
N MET A 365 6.85 42.85 -44.27
CA MET A 365 7.64 43.55 -45.29
C MET A 365 9.00 44.03 -44.76
N ARG A 366 9.08 44.47 -43.50
CA ARG A 366 10.35 44.90 -42.89
C ARG A 366 11.32 43.73 -42.76
N ASP A 367 10.83 42.56 -42.34
CA ASP A 367 11.64 41.36 -42.23
C ASP A 367 12.09 40.87 -43.61
N LEU A 368 11.21 40.96 -44.62
CA LEU A 368 11.53 40.64 -46.01
C LEU A 368 12.67 41.51 -46.56
N GLU A 369 12.61 42.82 -46.31
CA GLU A 369 13.62 43.82 -46.73
C GLU A 369 14.95 43.64 -45.99
N ASN A 370 14.91 43.37 -44.68
CA ASN A 370 16.10 43.18 -43.85
C ASN A 370 16.69 41.76 -43.95
N GLY A 371 16.04 40.83 -44.65
CA GLY A 371 16.49 39.44 -44.74
C GLY A 371 16.35 38.66 -43.44
N THR A 372 15.40 39.02 -42.58
CA THR A 372 15.17 38.41 -41.26
C THR A 372 13.83 37.69 -41.17
N ILE A 373 13.59 36.98 -40.06
CA ILE A 373 12.29 36.38 -39.70
C ILE A 373 12.14 36.32 -38.18
N GLU A 374 10.93 36.53 -37.65
CA GLU A 374 10.63 36.31 -36.23
C GLU A 374 10.31 34.83 -35.99
N ILE A 375 10.94 34.24 -34.98
CA ILE A 375 10.62 32.93 -34.42
C ILE A 375 9.99 33.13 -33.05
N ALA A 376 8.90 32.41 -32.76
CA ALA A 376 8.29 32.33 -31.44
C ALA A 376 8.12 30.88 -31.02
N ARG A 377 8.56 30.56 -29.80
CA ARG A 377 8.44 29.23 -29.19
C ARG A 377 7.18 29.11 -28.36
N ARG A 378 6.51 27.95 -28.40
CA ARG A 378 5.30 27.73 -27.59
C ARG A 378 5.59 27.33 -26.14
N ASP A 379 6.64 26.58 -25.89
CA ASP A 379 6.99 26.04 -24.56
C ASP A 379 7.48 27.12 -23.59
N THR A 380 8.27 28.10 -24.08
CA THR A 380 8.83 29.20 -23.28
C THR A 380 8.19 30.57 -23.53
N LEU A 381 7.41 30.71 -24.62
CA LEU A 381 6.85 31.99 -25.11
C LEU A 381 7.92 33.02 -25.55
N GLU A 382 9.18 32.60 -25.66
CA GLU A 382 10.28 33.43 -26.12
C GLU A 382 10.15 33.74 -27.61
N LYS A 383 10.65 34.92 -27.99
CA LYS A 383 10.68 35.39 -29.37
C LYS A 383 12.07 35.90 -29.70
N GLU A 384 12.52 35.58 -30.89
CA GLU A 384 13.79 36.07 -31.43
C GLU A 384 13.65 36.41 -32.91
N ILE A 385 14.47 37.34 -33.38
CA ILE A 385 14.59 37.67 -34.80
C ILE A 385 15.92 37.11 -35.26
N ILE A 386 15.90 36.29 -36.31
CA ILE A 386 17.10 35.67 -36.88
C ILE A 386 17.25 36.04 -38.35
N GLU A 387 18.44 35.77 -38.90
CA GLU A 387 18.69 35.81 -40.33
C GLU A 387 17.89 34.71 -41.05
N ARG A 388 17.20 35.08 -42.14
CA ARG A 388 16.31 34.18 -42.87
C ARG A 388 17.03 32.94 -43.41
N GLU A 389 18.31 33.06 -43.75
CA GLU A 389 19.10 31.94 -44.28
C GLU A 389 19.35 30.84 -43.24
N GLN A 390 19.37 31.20 -41.95
CA GLN A 390 19.58 30.26 -40.83
C GLN A 390 18.28 29.59 -40.36
N THR A 391 17.13 29.93 -40.95
CA THR A 391 15.81 29.49 -40.46
C THR A 391 15.68 27.97 -40.39
N VAL A 392 16.08 27.25 -41.44
CA VAL A 392 15.86 25.79 -41.51
C VAL A 392 16.66 25.06 -40.44
N GLU A 393 17.95 25.38 -40.32
CA GLU A 393 18.86 24.78 -39.33
C GLU A 393 18.41 25.11 -37.90
N LYS A 394 18.05 26.38 -37.64
CA LYS A 394 17.57 26.81 -36.32
C LYS A 394 16.29 26.09 -35.92
N ILE A 395 15.34 25.90 -36.84
CA ILE A 395 14.09 25.17 -36.58
C ILE A 395 14.36 23.69 -36.28
N GLU A 396 15.24 23.03 -37.04
CA GLU A 396 15.64 21.64 -36.80
C GLU A 396 16.23 21.47 -35.39
N HIS A 397 17.08 22.40 -34.95
CA HIS A 397 17.63 22.43 -33.60
C HIS A 397 16.56 22.70 -32.53
N LEU A 398 15.73 23.73 -32.72
CA LEU A 398 14.69 24.12 -31.76
C LEU A 398 13.66 23.02 -31.53
N LEU A 399 13.27 22.24 -32.56
CA LEU A 399 12.32 21.13 -32.37
C LEU A 399 12.89 20.04 -31.45
N ASN A 400 14.20 19.78 -31.51
CA ASN A 400 14.85 18.86 -30.57
C ASN A 400 14.94 19.48 -29.17
N GLU A 401 15.36 20.75 -29.09
CA GLU A 401 15.48 21.47 -27.81
C GLU A 401 14.13 21.57 -27.08
N ILE A 402 13.04 21.84 -27.79
CA ILE A 402 11.68 21.88 -27.21
C ILE A 402 11.30 20.49 -26.67
N GLN A 403 11.61 19.40 -27.39
CA GLN A 403 11.33 18.04 -26.92
C GLN A 403 12.06 17.77 -25.59
N ASP A 404 13.35 18.11 -25.50
CA ASP A 404 14.19 17.90 -24.33
C ASP A 404 13.76 18.79 -23.14
N ASN A 405 13.40 20.04 -23.41
CA ASN A 405 12.91 20.97 -22.40
C ASN A 405 11.58 20.49 -21.79
N LEU A 406 10.65 20.01 -22.62
CA LEU A 406 9.38 19.45 -22.14
C LEU A 406 9.60 18.23 -21.25
N PHE A 407 10.48 17.30 -21.65
CA PHE A 407 10.80 16.12 -20.86
C PHE A 407 11.46 16.50 -19.53
N SER A 408 12.48 17.37 -19.56
CA SER A 408 13.21 17.81 -18.37
C SER A 408 12.31 18.51 -17.36
N ARG A 409 11.39 19.35 -17.84
CA ARG A 409 10.39 20.04 -17.01
C ARG A 409 9.42 19.04 -16.36
N ALA A 410 8.91 18.08 -17.14
CA ALA A 410 8.00 17.06 -16.63
C ALA A 410 8.70 16.12 -15.63
N LEU A 411 9.96 15.74 -15.89
CA LEU A 411 10.76 14.90 -15.00
C LEU A 411 11.06 15.60 -13.67
N SER A 412 11.38 16.89 -13.72
CA SER A 412 11.55 17.71 -12.52
C SER A 412 10.27 17.78 -11.69
N HIS A 413 9.12 17.94 -12.35
CA HIS A 413 7.80 17.90 -11.69
C HIS A 413 7.53 16.54 -11.03
N GLN A 414 7.77 15.42 -11.72
CA GLN A 414 7.59 14.08 -11.18
C GLN A 414 8.49 13.84 -9.96
N LYS A 415 9.79 14.17 -10.05
CA LYS A 415 10.75 14.00 -8.95
C LYS A 415 10.40 14.85 -7.73
N THR A 416 10.08 16.13 -7.95
CA THR A 416 9.73 17.06 -6.85
C THR A 416 8.44 16.63 -6.15
N ASN A 417 7.52 15.99 -6.87
CA ASN A 417 6.24 15.50 -6.36
C ASN A 417 6.23 13.99 -6.08
N THR A 418 7.39 13.38 -5.89
CA THR A 418 7.52 12.03 -5.32
C THR A 418 8.11 12.16 -3.92
N THR A 419 7.41 11.69 -2.90
CA THR A 419 7.79 11.90 -1.50
C THR A 419 7.94 10.57 -0.75
N PRO A 420 9.13 10.25 -0.21
CA PRO A 420 9.32 9.07 0.63
C PRO A 420 8.66 9.27 2.01
N VAL A 421 8.04 8.23 2.57
CA VAL A 421 7.45 8.24 3.92
C VAL A 421 7.63 6.88 4.61
N ASP A 422 7.80 6.91 5.93
CA ASP A 422 8.06 5.72 6.76
C ASP A 422 6.92 5.38 7.74
N ASN A 423 5.90 6.23 7.85
CA ASN A 423 4.76 6.01 8.75
C ASN A 423 3.45 6.54 8.16
N PHE A 424 2.33 6.04 8.68
CA PHE A 424 1.00 6.32 8.13
C PHE A 424 0.53 7.77 8.31
N ASP A 425 1.02 8.48 9.33
CA ASP A 425 0.64 9.88 9.57
C ASP A 425 1.29 10.81 8.55
N ASP A 426 2.59 10.62 8.27
CA ASP A 426 3.27 11.32 7.18
C ASP A 426 2.66 10.97 5.82
N PHE A 427 2.27 9.70 5.60
CA PHE A 427 1.56 9.27 4.39
C PHE A 427 0.29 10.09 4.16
N LYS A 428 -0.57 10.23 5.18
CA LYS A 428 -1.80 11.04 5.10
C LYS A 428 -1.48 12.52 4.87
N ARG A 429 -0.53 13.09 5.63
CA ARG A 429 -0.15 14.51 5.53
C ARG A 429 0.30 14.86 4.12
N VAL A 430 1.17 14.04 3.52
CA VAL A 430 1.68 14.27 2.16
C VAL A 430 0.54 14.25 1.13
N LEU A 431 -0.41 13.31 1.23
CA LEU A 431 -1.54 13.24 0.31
C LEU A 431 -2.46 14.47 0.39
N GLU A 432 -2.65 15.02 1.58
CA GLU A 432 -3.52 16.19 1.80
C GLU A 432 -2.84 17.51 1.41
N GLU A 433 -1.56 17.70 1.78
CA GLU A 433 -0.88 18.99 1.64
C GLU A 433 -0.15 19.15 0.31
N LYS A 434 0.41 18.06 -0.25
CA LYS A 434 1.29 18.10 -1.42
C LYS A 434 0.71 17.32 -2.61
N GLY A 435 0.09 16.18 -2.36
CA GLY A 435 -0.30 15.23 -3.40
C GLY A 435 0.92 14.58 -4.08
N GLY A 436 0.73 14.09 -5.30
CA GLY A 436 1.79 13.43 -6.06
C GLY A 436 1.95 11.96 -5.73
N PHE A 437 3.13 11.40 -6.02
CA PHE A 437 3.49 10.05 -5.63
C PHE A 437 3.99 10.02 -4.18
N VAL A 438 3.57 8.98 -3.46
CA VAL A 438 4.12 8.63 -2.15
C VAL A 438 4.92 7.34 -2.33
N SER A 439 6.21 7.37 -1.98
CA SER A 439 7.05 6.17 -1.95
C SER A 439 7.11 5.66 -0.51
N ALA A 440 6.67 4.43 -0.29
CA ALA A 440 6.54 3.88 1.05
C ALA A 440 6.76 2.37 1.04
N HIS A 441 7.26 1.85 2.15
CA HIS A 441 7.33 0.42 2.40
C HIS A 441 5.93 -0.17 2.59
N TRP A 442 5.72 -1.36 2.05
CA TRP A 442 4.45 -2.09 2.12
C TRP A 442 4.72 -3.58 2.36
N ASP A 443 3.89 -4.23 3.17
CA ASP A 443 4.07 -5.64 3.56
C ASP A 443 3.64 -6.66 2.50
N GLY A 444 3.15 -6.22 1.34
CA GLY A 444 2.73 -7.09 0.25
C GLY A 444 1.34 -7.71 0.44
N THR A 445 0.58 -7.32 1.48
CA THR A 445 -0.70 -8.00 1.79
C THR A 445 -1.93 -7.29 1.21
N PRO A 446 -2.86 -8.02 0.57
CA PRO A 446 -4.10 -7.42 0.04
C PRO A 446 -4.93 -6.64 1.08
N ALA A 447 -4.89 -7.09 2.34
CA ALA A 447 -5.65 -6.49 3.43
C ALA A 447 -5.16 -5.06 3.76
N THR A 448 -3.84 -4.84 3.78
CA THR A 448 -3.29 -3.51 4.07
C THR A 448 -3.46 -2.56 2.88
N GLU A 449 -3.33 -3.04 1.65
CA GLU A 449 -3.63 -2.24 0.45
C GLU A 449 -5.07 -1.73 0.44
N GLU A 450 -6.04 -2.63 0.67
CA GLU A 450 -7.45 -2.25 0.75
C GLU A 450 -7.72 -1.30 1.91
N LYS A 451 -7.04 -1.48 3.04
CA LYS A 451 -7.17 -0.58 4.19
C LYS A 451 -6.57 0.81 3.91
N ILE A 452 -5.41 0.91 3.26
CA ILE A 452 -4.84 2.20 2.79
C ILE A 452 -5.86 2.92 1.91
N LYS A 453 -6.45 2.20 0.95
CA LYS A 453 -7.47 2.73 0.04
C LYS A 453 -8.74 3.18 0.76
N GLN A 454 -9.21 2.44 1.75
CA GLN A 454 -10.37 2.84 2.54
C GLN A 454 -10.12 4.13 3.32
N LEU A 455 -8.94 4.24 3.95
CA LEU A 455 -8.55 5.36 4.79
C LEU A 455 -8.21 6.64 4.01
N THR A 456 -7.62 6.51 2.81
CA THR A 456 -7.02 7.66 2.08
C THR A 456 -7.53 7.83 0.65
N LYS A 457 -8.25 6.85 0.10
CA LYS A 457 -8.59 6.71 -1.33
C LYS A 457 -7.39 6.56 -2.28
N ALA A 458 -6.15 6.63 -1.77
CA ALA A 458 -4.97 6.32 -2.56
C ALA A 458 -4.93 4.82 -2.89
N THR A 459 -4.32 4.48 -4.02
CA THR A 459 -4.13 3.10 -4.48
C THR A 459 -2.65 2.89 -4.76
N ILE A 460 -2.17 1.65 -4.59
CA ILE A 460 -0.79 1.32 -4.95
C ILE A 460 -0.69 1.38 -6.48
N ARG A 461 0.20 2.23 -6.97
CA ARG A 461 0.32 2.49 -8.41
C ARG A 461 1.13 1.41 -9.09
N CYS A 462 2.32 1.13 -8.56
CA CYS A 462 3.15 0.01 -8.94
C CYS A 462 4.21 -0.24 -7.87
N ILE A 463 4.85 -1.41 -7.91
CA ILE A 463 6.13 -1.68 -7.26
C ILE A 463 7.22 -1.35 -8.29
N PRO A 464 8.01 -0.28 -8.09
CA PRO A 464 8.98 0.17 -9.09
C PRO A 464 10.07 -0.86 -9.36
N GLU A 465 10.45 -1.07 -10.63
CA GLU A 465 11.52 -2.01 -11.00
C GLU A 465 12.91 -1.52 -10.55
N ASP A 466 13.14 -0.22 -10.71
CA ASP A 466 14.39 0.47 -10.35
C ASP A 466 14.31 1.13 -8.97
N GLY A 467 13.38 0.68 -8.12
CA GLY A 467 13.26 1.16 -6.73
C GLY A 467 14.44 0.72 -5.87
N GLU A 468 14.80 1.55 -4.87
CA GLU A 468 15.81 1.17 -3.89
C GLU A 468 15.35 -0.08 -3.11
N LYS A 469 16.17 -1.13 -3.13
CA LYS A 469 15.89 -2.38 -2.41
C LYS A 469 16.41 -2.27 -1.00
N GLU A 470 15.63 -1.63 -0.14
CA GLU A 470 15.93 -1.45 1.27
C GLU A 470 14.93 -2.18 2.18
N ALA A 471 15.34 -2.43 3.42
CA ALA A 471 14.46 -3.02 4.43
C ALA A 471 13.76 -1.89 5.17
N GLY A 472 12.43 -1.99 5.31
CA GLY A 472 11.63 -1.04 6.06
C GLY A 472 10.35 -1.67 6.59
N ASN A 473 9.62 -0.90 7.38
CA ASN A 473 8.35 -1.34 7.96
C ASN A 473 7.20 -0.90 7.07
N CYS A 474 6.19 -1.74 6.90
CA CYS A 474 4.99 -1.34 6.18
C CYS A 474 4.40 -0.06 6.77
N VAL A 475 4.07 0.89 5.90
CA VAL A 475 3.57 2.21 6.28
C VAL A 475 2.27 2.15 7.11
N LEU A 476 1.50 1.05 7.02
CA LEU A 476 0.20 0.92 7.68
C LEU A 476 0.16 -0.10 8.83
N THR A 477 0.87 -1.23 8.75
CA THR A 477 0.46 -2.40 9.54
C THR A 477 0.84 -2.36 11.03
N GLU A 478 -0.16 -2.51 11.90
CA GLU A 478 -0.06 -3.18 13.20
C GLU A 478 -0.01 -4.70 12.93
N VAL A 479 1.21 -5.22 12.66
CA VAL A 479 1.55 -6.46 11.94
C VAL A 479 0.87 -7.77 12.42
N TYR A 480 0.28 -7.82 13.62
CA TYR A 480 -0.25 -9.07 14.22
C TYR A 480 -1.64 -8.96 14.85
N GLY A 481 -2.43 -7.94 14.50
CA GLY A 481 -3.76 -7.75 15.07
C GLY A 481 -3.77 -7.29 16.54
N GLY A 482 -2.62 -6.83 17.04
CA GLY A 482 -2.53 -6.12 18.33
C GLY A 482 -3.22 -4.76 18.25
N SER A 483 -3.51 -4.15 19.40
CA SER A 483 -4.28 -2.90 19.49
C SER A 483 -3.50 -1.61 19.22
N GLY A 484 -2.22 -1.71 18.82
CA GLY A 484 -1.33 -0.55 18.63
C GLY A 484 -0.93 0.22 19.89
N LEU A 485 -1.48 -0.17 21.05
CA LEU A 485 -1.32 0.54 22.32
C LEU A 485 0.13 0.52 22.82
N ASP A 486 0.55 1.64 23.41
CA ASP A 486 1.90 1.77 23.94
C ASP A 486 2.01 1.23 25.38
N TYR A 487 3.19 1.34 25.99
CA TYR A 487 3.40 0.81 27.33
C TYR A 487 2.73 1.63 28.45
N HIS A 488 2.38 2.91 28.22
CA HIS A 488 1.57 3.70 29.15
C HIS A 488 0.13 3.21 29.15
N ASP A 489 -0.44 2.99 27.96
CA ASP A 489 -1.78 2.44 27.82
C ASP A 489 -1.87 1.06 28.50
N TYR A 490 -0.86 0.21 28.29
CA TYR A 490 -0.77 -1.08 28.96
C TYR A 490 -0.71 -0.98 30.49
N VAL A 491 0.08 -0.04 31.03
CA VAL A 491 0.14 0.22 32.49
C VAL A 491 -1.24 0.63 33.02
N ALA A 492 -1.91 1.56 32.35
CA ALA A 492 -3.24 2.04 32.75
C ALA A 492 -4.28 0.91 32.75
N ILE A 493 -4.26 0.04 31.74
CA ILE A 493 -5.14 -1.14 31.66
C ILE A 493 -4.92 -2.07 32.86
N VAL A 494 -3.65 -2.43 33.13
CA VAL A 494 -3.33 -3.35 34.25
C VAL A 494 -3.72 -2.71 35.58
N GLU A 495 -3.45 -1.43 35.76
CA GLU A 495 -3.80 -0.67 36.97
C GLU A 495 -5.31 -0.65 37.22
N GLU A 496 -6.11 -0.21 36.25
CA GLU A 496 -7.56 -0.04 36.38
C GLU A 496 -8.28 -1.37 36.60
N ILE A 497 -7.84 -2.46 35.94
CA ILE A 497 -8.37 -3.80 36.20
C ILE A 497 -8.02 -4.22 37.63
N SER A 498 -6.78 -4.01 38.05
CA SER A 498 -6.27 -4.46 39.36
C SER A 498 -6.90 -3.71 40.54
N LYS A 499 -7.37 -2.49 40.30
CA LYS A 499 -8.15 -1.69 41.25
C LYS A 499 -9.46 -2.37 41.66
N ILE A 500 -10.00 -3.24 40.81
CA ILE A 500 -11.22 -4.00 41.06
C ILE A 500 -10.92 -5.47 41.35
N ASP A 501 -10.20 -6.15 40.46
CA ASP A 501 -9.80 -7.54 40.62
C ASP A 501 -8.32 -7.79 40.25
N PRO A 502 -7.43 -7.84 41.26
CA PRO A 502 -6.01 -8.09 41.05
C PRO A 502 -5.70 -9.42 40.38
N SER A 503 -6.57 -10.43 40.53
CA SER A 503 -6.36 -11.74 39.91
C SER A 503 -6.48 -11.66 38.39
N ILE A 504 -7.45 -10.87 37.89
CA ILE A 504 -7.61 -10.64 36.44
C ILE A 504 -6.50 -9.73 35.93
N GLY A 505 -6.10 -8.70 36.69
CA GLY A 505 -4.96 -7.85 36.37
C GLY A 505 -3.67 -8.66 36.18
N LEU A 506 -3.40 -9.61 37.08
CA LEU A 506 -2.26 -10.53 36.97
C LEU A 506 -2.35 -11.43 35.72
N SER A 507 -3.55 -11.88 35.34
CA SER A 507 -3.77 -12.68 34.12
C SER A 507 -3.41 -11.87 32.87
N VAL A 508 -3.93 -10.63 32.76
CA VAL A 508 -3.62 -9.72 31.65
C VAL A 508 -2.12 -9.44 31.59
N ALA A 509 -1.49 -9.22 32.75
CA ALA A 509 -0.07 -8.95 32.84
C ALA A 509 0.79 -10.13 32.36
N ALA A 510 0.51 -11.34 32.85
CA ALA A 510 1.25 -12.54 32.50
C ALA A 510 1.09 -12.92 31.02
N HIS A 511 -0.13 -12.76 30.46
CA HIS A 511 -0.38 -13.00 29.05
C HIS A 511 0.44 -12.06 28.16
N ASN A 512 0.34 -10.76 28.38
CA ASN A 512 0.93 -9.74 27.49
C ASN A 512 2.43 -9.56 27.70
N SER A 513 2.87 -9.28 28.93
CA SER A 513 4.27 -8.88 29.18
C SER A 513 5.26 -10.04 29.11
N LEU A 514 4.79 -11.27 29.33
CA LEU A 514 5.62 -12.47 29.33
C LEU A 514 5.45 -13.26 28.03
N CYS A 515 4.39 -14.07 27.90
CA CYS A 515 4.26 -15.01 26.78
C CYS A 515 4.23 -14.29 25.42
N THR A 516 3.25 -13.40 25.22
CA THR A 516 3.03 -12.71 23.95
C THR A 516 4.24 -11.85 23.57
N ASN A 517 4.78 -11.09 24.53
CA ASN A 517 5.98 -10.26 24.31
C ASN A 517 7.26 -11.07 24.07
N HIS A 518 7.42 -12.27 24.63
CA HIS A 518 8.56 -13.15 24.33
C HIS A 518 8.53 -13.60 22.86
N ILE A 519 7.36 -14.02 22.37
CA ILE A 519 7.16 -14.40 20.97
C ILE A 519 7.35 -13.18 20.06
N LEU A 520 6.79 -12.02 20.42
CA LEU A 520 6.92 -10.78 19.64
C LEU A 520 8.39 -10.36 19.48
N LYS A 521 9.18 -10.46 20.56
CA LYS A 521 10.55 -9.95 20.59
C LYS A 521 11.59 -10.90 20.00
N PHE A 522 11.36 -12.22 20.11
CA PHE A 522 12.38 -13.22 19.77
C PHE A 522 11.91 -14.29 18.77
N GLY A 523 10.63 -14.28 18.37
CA GLY A 523 10.14 -15.12 17.30
C GLY A 523 10.66 -14.66 15.94
N ASN A 524 10.79 -15.59 14.99
CA ASN A 524 10.89 -15.26 13.57
C ASN A 524 9.50 -14.96 12.98
N GLU A 525 9.44 -14.47 11.74
CA GLU A 525 8.16 -14.05 11.14
C GLU A 525 7.13 -15.18 11.01
N ILE A 526 7.55 -16.41 10.69
CA ILE A 526 6.66 -17.57 10.62
C ILE A 526 6.04 -17.85 11.99
N GLN A 527 6.85 -17.81 13.05
CA GLN A 527 6.41 -18.00 14.43
C GLN A 527 5.45 -16.90 14.89
N LYS A 528 5.78 -15.63 14.58
CA LYS A 528 4.96 -14.48 14.95
C LYS A 528 3.58 -14.54 14.29
N GLN A 529 3.53 -14.78 12.98
CA GLN A 529 2.27 -14.93 12.24
C GLN A 529 1.43 -16.11 12.74
N LYS A 530 2.08 -17.20 13.18
CA LYS A 530 1.38 -18.37 13.70
C LYS A 530 0.66 -18.11 15.03
N TRP A 531 1.28 -17.40 15.97
CA TRP A 531 0.79 -17.30 17.35
C TRP A 531 0.26 -15.92 17.74
N LEU A 532 0.89 -14.84 17.29
CA LEU A 532 0.54 -13.49 17.77
C LEU A 532 -0.89 -13.08 17.41
N PRO A 533 -1.46 -13.37 16.22
CA PRO A 533 -2.85 -13.02 15.93
C PRO A 533 -3.87 -13.65 16.89
N LYS A 534 -3.66 -14.91 17.27
CA LYS A 534 -4.55 -15.64 18.20
C LYS A 534 -4.40 -15.15 19.64
N LEU A 535 -3.20 -14.74 20.02
CA LEU A 535 -2.92 -14.15 21.33
C LEU A 535 -3.49 -12.73 21.41
N ALA A 536 -3.32 -11.93 20.37
CA ALA A 536 -3.81 -10.55 20.30
C ALA A 536 -5.35 -10.47 20.30
N SER A 537 -6.03 -11.40 19.64
CA SER A 537 -7.50 -11.47 19.66
C SER A 537 -8.08 -11.99 20.98
N GLY A 538 -7.24 -12.59 21.84
CA GLY A 538 -7.69 -13.29 23.05
C GLY A 538 -8.34 -14.65 22.79
N GLU A 539 -8.36 -15.14 21.55
CA GLU A 539 -8.80 -16.51 21.23
C GLU A 539 -7.94 -17.54 22.00
N TRP A 540 -6.63 -17.28 22.05
CA TRP A 540 -5.67 -18.09 22.79
C TRP A 540 -5.10 -17.32 23.97
N ILE A 541 -4.86 -18.02 25.07
CA ILE A 541 -4.17 -17.48 26.24
C ILE A 541 -2.76 -18.09 26.33
N GLY A 542 -1.75 -17.22 26.45
CA GLY A 542 -0.36 -17.60 26.65
C GLY A 542 0.04 -17.82 28.11
N ALA A 543 0.95 -18.76 28.34
CA ALA A 543 1.66 -19.01 29.59
C ALA A 543 3.18 -18.85 29.41
N TRP A 544 3.92 -18.57 30.49
CA TRP A 544 5.36 -18.38 30.43
C TRP A 544 6.06 -19.07 31.61
N ALA A 545 7.04 -19.92 31.32
CA ALA A 545 7.54 -20.89 32.29
C ALA A 545 9.08 -20.90 32.41
N LEU A 546 9.55 -20.27 33.49
CA LEU A 546 10.95 -20.25 33.88
C LEU A 546 11.20 -21.02 35.18
N THR A 547 10.40 -20.73 36.21
CA THR A 547 10.58 -21.21 37.59
C THR A 547 10.37 -22.71 37.75
N GLU A 548 11.18 -23.33 38.61
CA GLU A 548 11.11 -24.76 38.96
C GLU A 548 10.94 -24.95 40.46
N PRO A 549 10.49 -26.14 40.93
CA PRO A 549 10.34 -26.43 42.35
C PRO A 549 11.59 -26.15 43.20
N ASN A 550 12.79 -26.32 42.63
CA ASN A 550 14.05 -26.27 43.37
C ASN A 550 14.88 -25.00 43.14
N THR A 551 14.47 -24.09 42.25
CA THR A 551 15.32 -22.95 41.84
C THR A 551 14.88 -21.60 42.38
N GLY A 552 13.58 -21.32 42.41
CA GLY A 552 13.08 -20.00 42.78
C GLY A 552 13.78 -18.86 42.00
N SER A 553 14.41 -17.93 42.71
CA SER A 553 15.19 -16.83 42.11
C SER A 553 16.53 -17.25 41.50
N ASP A 554 17.04 -18.44 41.80
CA ASP A 554 18.22 -19.05 41.17
C ASP A 554 17.85 -19.79 39.86
N ALA A 555 17.16 -19.09 38.96
CA ALA A 555 16.63 -19.68 37.73
C ALA A 555 17.71 -20.25 36.80
N ALA A 556 18.97 -19.82 36.95
CA ALA A 556 20.11 -20.34 36.18
C ALA A 556 20.46 -21.81 36.52
N ASN A 557 20.05 -22.30 37.68
CA ASN A 557 20.33 -23.65 38.15
C ASN A 557 19.19 -24.65 37.82
N MET A 558 18.44 -24.39 36.75
CA MET A 558 17.28 -25.20 36.36
C MET A 558 17.65 -26.63 35.96
N SER A 559 16.76 -27.55 36.31
CA SER A 559 16.88 -28.99 36.07
C SER A 559 16.13 -29.48 34.84
N THR A 560 15.11 -28.76 34.36
CA THR A 560 14.41 -29.11 33.11
C THR A 560 15.37 -29.05 31.93
N THR A 561 15.41 -30.13 31.15
CA THR A 561 16.33 -30.30 30.01
C THR A 561 15.58 -30.36 28.69
N ALA A 562 16.27 -30.00 27.62
CA ALA A 562 15.87 -30.20 26.24
C ALA A 562 17.05 -30.80 25.47
N VAL A 563 16.96 -32.09 25.11
CA VAL A 563 18.02 -32.80 24.39
C VAL A 563 17.69 -32.86 22.90
N LYS A 564 18.61 -32.45 22.04
CA LYS A 564 18.42 -32.47 20.58
C LYS A 564 18.39 -33.93 20.07
N ASN A 565 17.40 -34.24 19.25
CA ASN A 565 17.21 -35.52 18.58
C ASN A 565 16.70 -35.27 17.14
N GLY A 566 17.64 -35.23 16.19
CA GLY A 566 17.36 -34.86 14.80
C GLY A 566 16.81 -33.43 14.69
N ASP A 567 15.64 -33.30 14.06
CA ASP A 567 14.90 -32.04 13.92
C ASP A 567 14.03 -31.69 15.15
N PHE A 568 14.10 -32.48 16.22
CA PHE A 568 13.32 -32.28 17.43
C PHE A 568 14.20 -32.07 18.66
N TYR A 569 13.60 -31.53 19.71
CA TYR A 569 14.11 -31.51 21.08
C TYR A 569 13.17 -32.34 21.96
N ILE A 570 13.75 -33.16 22.82
CA ILE A 570 13.02 -33.95 23.83
C ILE A 570 13.15 -33.24 25.17
N LEU A 571 12.05 -32.68 25.64
CA LEU A 571 11.96 -31.94 26.88
C LEU A 571 11.57 -32.87 28.04
N ASN A 572 12.31 -32.78 29.15
CA ASN A 572 12.05 -33.54 30.37
C ASN A 572 12.24 -32.65 31.61
N GLY A 573 11.25 -32.65 32.50
CA GLY A 573 11.29 -31.90 33.76
C GLY A 573 9.94 -31.34 34.19
N MET A 574 9.99 -30.32 35.04
CA MET A 574 8.81 -29.66 35.60
C MET A 574 9.07 -28.17 35.80
N LYS A 575 8.13 -27.35 35.35
CA LYS A 575 8.02 -25.94 35.73
C LYS A 575 6.92 -25.76 36.76
N ASN A 576 7.08 -24.82 37.68
CA ASN A 576 6.14 -24.58 38.77
C ASN A 576 5.82 -23.10 38.92
N PHE A 577 4.66 -22.81 39.53
CA PHE A 577 4.11 -21.47 39.72
C PHE A 577 3.83 -20.72 38.41
N ILE A 578 3.28 -21.42 37.43
CA ILE A 578 3.02 -20.88 36.10
C ILE A 578 1.57 -20.41 36.01
N SER A 579 1.38 -19.11 35.80
CA SER A 579 0.06 -18.55 35.48
C SER A 579 -0.42 -19.10 34.14
N HIS A 580 -1.69 -19.49 34.09
CA HIS A 580 -2.34 -20.10 32.90
C HIS A 580 -1.78 -21.47 32.52
N ALA A 581 -1.16 -22.19 33.47
CA ALA A 581 -0.63 -23.53 33.22
C ALA A 581 -1.70 -24.48 32.65
N ILE A 582 -2.93 -24.40 33.15
CA ILE A 582 -4.04 -25.29 32.79
C ILE A 582 -4.89 -24.69 31.67
N SER A 583 -5.22 -23.40 31.77
CA SER A 583 -6.12 -22.72 30.84
C SER A 583 -5.44 -22.26 29.55
N GLY A 584 -4.12 -22.10 29.54
CA GLY A 584 -3.38 -21.61 28.39
C GLY A 584 -3.38 -22.57 27.20
N ASN A 585 -3.38 -22.01 25.99
CA ASN A 585 -3.31 -22.75 24.73
C ASN A 585 -1.86 -22.96 24.27
N VAL A 586 -0.96 -22.07 24.69
CA VAL A 586 0.45 -22.08 24.31
C VAL A 586 1.30 -21.59 25.48
N ALA A 587 2.50 -22.16 25.63
CA ALA A 587 3.44 -21.78 26.66
C ALA A 587 4.85 -21.54 26.11
N VAL A 588 5.49 -20.46 26.54
CA VAL A 588 6.93 -20.27 26.31
C VAL A 588 7.71 -20.91 27.46
N ILE A 589 8.50 -21.93 27.16
CA ILE A 589 9.22 -22.77 28.12
C ILE A 589 10.71 -22.53 28.01
N ILE A 590 11.37 -22.25 29.13
CA ILE A 590 12.82 -22.13 29.17
C ILE A 590 13.39 -23.45 29.69
N ALA A 591 14.19 -24.13 28.90
CA ALA A 591 14.78 -25.41 29.24
C ALA A 591 16.29 -25.42 28.97
N ARG A 592 17.03 -26.18 29.77
CA ARG A 592 18.48 -26.31 29.66
C ARG A 592 18.84 -27.17 28.44
N THR A 593 19.63 -26.61 27.53
CA THR A 593 20.18 -27.28 26.34
C THR A 593 21.69 -27.51 26.43
N GLY A 594 22.37 -26.85 27.38
CA GLY A 594 23.80 -27.00 27.66
C GLY A 594 24.09 -27.39 29.13
N GLU A 595 25.24 -26.95 29.63
CA GLU A 595 25.70 -27.22 30.99
C GLU A 595 24.94 -26.40 32.05
N LYS A 596 24.91 -26.90 33.29
CA LYS A 596 24.32 -26.15 34.41
C LYS A 596 25.13 -24.88 34.70
N ASN A 597 24.43 -23.81 35.09
CA ASN A 597 25.01 -22.50 35.42
C ASN A 597 25.68 -21.75 34.26
N ASP A 598 25.55 -22.22 33.02
CA ASP A 598 25.94 -21.46 31.83
C ASP A 598 24.79 -20.55 31.40
N SER A 599 25.07 -19.24 31.32
CA SER A 599 24.10 -18.24 30.84
C SER A 599 23.75 -18.41 29.35
N HIS A 600 24.56 -19.15 28.60
CA HIS A 600 24.31 -19.57 27.22
C HIS A 600 23.85 -21.05 27.11
N GLY A 601 23.50 -21.67 28.24
CA GLY A 601 23.12 -23.08 28.33
C GLY A 601 21.61 -23.35 28.27
N MET A 602 20.78 -22.37 27.91
CA MET A 602 19.32 -22.47 28.00
C MET A 602 18.62 -22.00 26.73
N THR A 603 17.53 -22.64 26.33
CA THR A 603 16.78 -22.27 25.13
C THR A 603 15.32 -22.03 25.47
N ALA A 604 14.70 -21.04 24.82
CA ALA A 604 13.27 -20.78 24.90
C ALA A 604 12.53 -21.54 23.78
N PHE A 605 11.46 -22.23 24.15
CA PHE A 605 10.62 -23.03 23.26
C PHE A 605 9.17 -22.60 23.34
N VAL A 606 8.46 -22.52 22.22
CA VAL A 606 7.00 -22.38 22.20
C VAL A 606 6.36 -23.76 22.12
N VAL A 607 5.60 -24.14 23.14
CA VAL A 607 4.94 -25.45 23.23
C VAL A 607 3.43 -25.25 23.28
N GLU A 608 2.71 -25.83 22.32
CA GLU A 608 1.25 -25.77 22.26
C GLU A 608 0.63 -26.86 23.15
N LYS A 609 -0.51 -26.54 23.75
CA LYS A 609 -1.31 -27.50 24.51
C LYS A 609 -1.75 -28.65 23.62
N GLY A 610 -1.58 -29.88 24.09
CA GLY A 610 -1.83 -31.10 23.33
C GLY A 610 -0.58 -31.69 22.68
N THR A 611 0.59 -31.02 22.77
CA THR A 611 1.88 -31.63 22.41
C THR A 611 2.11 -32.89 23.26
N GLU A 612 2.46 -34.01 22.62
CA GLU A 612 2.72 -35.26 23.32
C GLU A 612 3.82 -35.10 24.37
N GLY A 613 3.60 -35.61 25.58
CA GLY A 613 4.52 -35.46 26.71
C GLY A 613 4.44 -34.12 27.45
N PHE A 614 3.63 -33.15 26.97
CA PHE A 614 3.37 -31.88 27.65
C PHE A 614 2.00 -31.88 28.34
N ARG A 615 1.97 -31.69 29.67
CA ARG A 615 0.72 -31.61 30.42
C ARG A 615 0.79 -30.63 31.58
N ALA A 616 -0.33 -29.98 31.87
CA ALA A 616 -0.51 -29.22 33.09
C ALA A 616 -0.81 -30.16 34.28
N ASN A 617 -0.43 -29.76 35.49
CA ASN A 617 -0.78 -30.45 36.73
C ASN A 617 -1.80 -29.62 37.54
N LYS A 618 -2.12 -30.09 38.76
CA LYS A 618 -3.10 -29.49 39.67
C LYS A 618 -2.89 -27.98 39.90
N LYS A 619 -4.00 -27.24 39.93
CA LYS A 619 -4.06 -25.83 40.34
C LYS A 619 -3.62 -25.66 41.80
N GLU A 620 -2.75 -24.70 42.06
CA GLU A 620 -2.27 -24.35 43.40
C GLU A 620 -3.39 -23.73 44.27
N ASN A 621 -3.44 -24.12 45.55
CA ASN A 621 -4.35 -23.54 46.54
C ASN A 621 -3.68 -22.35 47.24
N LYS A 622 -3.76 -21.17 46.61
CA LYS A 622 -3.03 -19.96 47.01
C LYS A 622 -3.76 -19.11 48.07
N LEU A 623 -2.98 -18.34 48.84
CA LEU A 623 -3.46 -17.31 49.77
C LEU A 623 -4.35 -16.25 49.08
N GLY A 624 -3.86 -15.73 47.95
CA GLY A 624 -4.52 -14.71 47.12
C GLY A 624 -4.42 -15.06 45.63
N MET A 625 -4.82 -14.12 44.77
CA MET A 625 -4.86 -14.26 43.31
C MET A 625 -5.68 -15.48 42.85
N ARG A 626 -6.82 -15.72 43.50
CA ARG A 626 -7.55 -16.99 43.40
C ARG A 626 -8.20 -17.23 42.03
N ALA A 627 -8.56 -16.16 41.33
CA ALA A 627 -9.15 -16.23 39.99
C ALA A 627 -8.07 -16.53 38.92
N SER A 628 -6.84 -16.04 39.13
CA SER A 628 -5.68 -16.37 38.31
C SER A 628 -5.25 -17.80 38.60
N GLU A 629 -5.48 -18.69 37.64
CA GLU A 629 -5.01 -20.08 37.73
C GLU A 629 -3.48 -20.12 37.67
N THR A 630 -2.89 -20.82 38.64
CA THR A 630 -1.44 -21.05 38.73
C THR A 630 -1.23 -22.53 39.00
N GLY A 631 -0.35 -23.16 38.23
CA GLY A 631 -0.07 -24.59 38.33
C GLY A 631 1.35 -24.94 37.91
N SER A 632 1.59 -26.25 37.79
CA SER A 632 2.83 -26.80 37.24
C SER A 632 2.65 -27.26 35.79
N LEU A 633 3.73 -27.19 35.02
CA LEU A 633 3.84 -27.76 33.68
C LEU A 633 4.84 -28.92 33.72
N LEU A 634 4.40 -30.08 33.25
CA LEU A 634 5.16 -31.34 33.24
C LEU A 634 5.60 -31.67 31.82
N PHE A 635 6.84 -32.14 31.72
CA PHE A 635 7.45 -32.60 30.47
C PHE A 635 7.99 -34.01 30.69
N ASP A 636 7.42 -34.97 29.97
CA ASP A 636 7.82 -36.38 29.99
C ASP A 636 7.98 -36.83 28.53
N ASN A 637 9.23 -36.89 28.09
CA ASN A 637 9.61 -37.12 26.70
C ASN A 637 8.88 -36.21 25.71
N CYS A 638 8.66 -34.95 26.11
CA CYS A 638 7.90 -33.98 25.34
C CYS A 638 8.64 -33.61 24.06
N ARG A 639 8.08 -33.99 22.90
CA ARG A 639 8.76 -33.85 21.62
C ARG A 639 8.37 -32.53 20.93
N VAL A 640 9.33 -31.62 20.80
CA VAL A 640 9.14 -30.26 20.26
C VAL A 640 10.00 -30.08 19.01
N HIS A 641 9.42 -29.62 17.90
CA HIS A 641 10.18 -29.40 16.66
C HIS A 641 11.16 -28.22 16.80
N LYS A 642 12.28 -28.24 16.07
CA LYS A 642 13.29 -27.16 16.09
C LYS A 642 12.71 -25.79 15.72
N ASP A 643 11.64 -25.76 14.92
CA ASP A 643 10.95 -24.51 14.53
C ASP A 643 10.15 -23.87 15.67
N CYS A 644 10.06 -24.53 16.83
CA CYS A 644 9.49 -23.96 18.04
C CYS A 644 10.53 -23.23 18.91
N VAL A 645 11.81 -23.21 18.53
CA VAL A 645 12.85 -22.46 19.25
C VAL A 645 12.71 -20.97 18.98
N LEU A 646 12.65 -20.15 20.03
CA LEU A 646 12.68 -18.68 19.92
C LEU A 646 14.12 -18.17 19.92
N GLY A 647 14.49 -17.41 18.90
CA GLY A 647 15.83 -16.88 18.71
C GLY A 647 16.91 -17.97 18.58
N THR A 648 18.09 -17.69 19.11
CA THR A 648 19.23 -18.60 19.03
C THR A 648 19.20 -19.64 20.17
N VAL A 649 19.55 -20.88 19.85
CA VAL A 649 19.77 -21.93 20.85
C VAL A 649 20.83 -21.46 21.85
N GLY A 650 20.56 -21.62 23.14
CA GLY A 650 21.44 -21.19 24.23
C GLY A 650 21.14 -19.80 24.80
N GLU A 651 20.42 -18.93 24.10
CA GLU A 651 20.16 -17.56 24.55
C GLU A 651 18.91 -17.38 25.44
N GLY A 652 18.17 -18.45 25.74
CA GLY A 652 16.89 -18.40 26.45
C GLY A 652 16.95 -17.69 27.81
N PHE A 653 18.04 -17.83 28.56
CA PHE A 653 18.20 -17.12 29.85
C PHE A 653 18.36 -15.61 29.65
N ILE A 654 19.15 -15.20 28.65
CA ILE A 654 19.36 -13.80 28.29
C ILE A 654 18.05 -13.18 27.80
N GLN A 655 17.30 -13.91 26.98
CA GLN A 655 15.96 -13.51 26.52
C GLN A 655 15.03 -13.29 27.72
N SER A 656 14.98 -14.23 28.68
CA SER A 656 14.18 -14.10 29.90
C SER A 656 14.52 -12.86 30.72
N MET A 657 15.80 -12.51 30.87
CA MET A 657 16.18 -11.29 31.60
C MET A 657 15.64 -10.03 30.92
N LYS A 658 15.71 -9.95 29.58
CA LYS A 658 15.15 -8.84 28.79
C LYS A 658 13.61 -8.76 28.89
N ILE A 659 12.93 -9.90 29.02
CA ILE A 659 11.47 -9.96 29.20
C ILE A 659 11.08 -9.49 30.61
N LEU A 660 11.78 -9.97 31.64
CA LEU A 660 11.53 -9.62 33.04
C LEU A 660 11.76 -8.12 33.34
N ASP A 661 12.71 -7.46 32.67
CA ASP A 661 12.87 -6.00 32.79
C ASP A 661 11.58 -5.25 32.41
N GLY A 662 10.84 -5.76 31.42
CA GLY A 662 9.51 -5.25 31.08
C GLY A 662 8.44 -5.67 32.10
N GLY A 663 8.38 -6.97 32.41
CA GLY A 663 7.37 -7.54 33.31
C GLY A 663 7.30 -6.87 34.69
N ARG A 664 8.44 -6.43 35.22
CA ARG A 664 8.52 -5.67 36.49
C ARG A 664 7.66 -4.41 36.50
N ILE A 665 7.57 -3.70 35.37
CA ILE A 665 6.73 -2.50 35.27
C ILE A 665 5.25 -2.90 35.38
N SER A 666 4.81 -4.00 34.76
CA SER A 666 3.44 -4.49 34.93
C SER A 666 3.14 -4.98 36.34
N ILE A 667 4.09 -5.58 37.05
CA ILE A 667 3.89 -5.93 38.46
C ILE A 667 3.83 -4.67 39.33
N GLY A 668 4.58 -3.62 38.99
CA GLY A 668 4.42 -2.28 39.56
C GLY A 668 3.01 -1.74 39.36
N ALA A 669 2.49 -1.76 38.13
CA ALA A 669 1.14 -1.31 37.79
C ALA A 669 0.05 -2.13 38.51
N LEU A 670 0.18 -3.46 38.56
CA LEU A 670 -0.69 -4.35 39.36
C LEU A 670 -0.70 -3.93 40.83
N SER A 671 0.48 -3.64 41.40
CA SER A 671 0.62 -3.21 42.79
C SER A 671 -0.03 -1.84 43.03
N LEU A 672 0.13 -0.90 42.09
CA LEU A 672 -0.50 0.42 42.14
C LEU A 672 -2.03 0.30 42.12
N GLY A 673 -2.58 -0.52 41.22
CA GLY A 673 -4.03 -0.77 41.16
C GLY A 673 -4.57 -1.36 42.48
N ILE A 674 -3.89 -2.37 43.04
CA ILE A 674 -4.24 -2.94 44.35
C ILE A 674 -4.24 -1.86 45.45
N ALA A 675 -3.21 -1.03 45.48
CA ALA A 675 -3.08 0.06 46.45
C ALA A 675 -4.22 1.09 46.32
N LYS A 676 -4.51 1.55 45.08
CA LYS A 676 -5.61 2.48 44.79
C LYS A 676 -6.96 1.89 45.17
N GLY A 677 -7.24 0.64 44.81
CA GLY A 677 -8.50 -0.05 45.15
C GLY A 677 -8.72 -0.19 46.66
N ALA A 678 -7.67 -0.56 47.40
CA ALA A 678 -7.73 -0.65 48.86
C ALA A 678 -7.90 0.72 49.53
N TYR A 679 -7.16 1.74 49.04
CA TYR A 679 -7.26 3.11 49.52
C TYR A 679 -8.66 3.69 49.29
N GLU A 680 -9.24 3.52 48.11
CA GLU A 680 -10.57 4.04 47.81
C GLU A 680 -11.66 3.38 48.66
N ALA A 681 -11.58 2.07 48.87
CA ALA A 681 -12.48 1.35 49.76
C ALA A 681 -12.37 1.87 51.21
N ALA A 682 -11.14 2.06 51.70
CA ALA A 682 -10.90 2.61 53.04
C ALA A 682 -11.36 4.07 53.17
N LEU A 683 -11.08 4.90 52.17
CA LEU A 683 -11.47 6.31 52.14
C LEU A 683 -12.99 6.44 52.14
N LYS A 684 -13.69 5.68 51.29
CA LYS A 684 -15.16 5.67 51.25
C LYS A 684 -15.74 5.25 52.60
N TYR A 685 -15.30 4.11 53.13
CA TYR A 685 -15.77 3.62 54.42
C TYR A 685 -15.52 4.62 55.55
N SER A 686 -14.36 5.29 55.55
CA SER A 686 -14.00 6.25 56.60
C SER A 686 -14.89 7.50 56.65
N LYS A 687 -15.53 7.83 55.53
CA LYS A 687 -16.49 8.95 55.43
C LYS A 687 -17.90 8.55 55.83
N GLU A 688 -18.27 7.29 55.63
CA GLU A 688 -19.60 6.74 55.93
C GLU A 688 -19.71 6.26 57.38
N ARG A 689 -18.68 5.59 57.90
CA ARG A 689 -18.68 5.03 59.25
C ARG A 689 -18.58 6.15 60.28
N GLN A 690 -19.55 6.21 61.19
CA GLN A 690 -19.56 7.16 62.30
C GLN A 690 -19.21 6.49 63.63
N GLN A 691 -18.36 7.14 64.42
CA GLN A 691 -18.09 6.82 65.83
C GLN A 691 -17.96 8.12 66.61
N PHE A 692 -18.40 8.12 67.86
CA PHE A 692 -18.40 9.31 68.73
C PHE A 692 -19.04 10.54 68.05
N GLY A 693 -20.15 10.32 67.31
CA GLY A 693 -20.95 11.38 66.69
C GLY A 693 -20.39 12.00 65.40
N LYS A 694 -19.29 11.49 64.83
CA LYS A 694 -18.73 12.00 63.56
C LYS A 694 -18.13 10.89 62.69
N PRO A 695 -17.95 11.11 61.38
CA PRO A 695 -17.23 10.20 60.50
C PRO A 695 -15.83 9.88 61.00
N ILE A 696 -15.38 8.63 60.87
CA ILE A 696 -14.06 8.22 61.40
C ILE A 696 -12.89 8.92 60.69
N SER A 697 -13.10 9.39 59.45
CA SER A 697 -12.17 10.27 58.71
C SER A 697 -11.86 11.61 59.41
N LYS A 698 -12.64 12.00 60.43
CA LYS A 698 -12.39 13.22 61.24
C LYS A 698 -11.49 12.97 62.46
N PHE A 699 -11.00 11.75 62.66
CA PHE A 699 -9.98 11.45 63.68
C PHE A 699 -8.59 11.41 63.06
N GLN A 700 -7.63 12.08 63.70
CA GLN A 700 -6.25 12.19 63.23
C GLN A 700 -5.61 10.83 62.92
N GLY A 701 -5.84 9.81 63.77
CA GLY A 701 -5.31 8.46 63.56
C GLY A 701 -5.77 7.78 62.25
N VAL A 702 -6.92 8.17 61.70
CA VAL A 702 -7.42 7.68 60.39
C VAL A 702 -7.03 8.64 59.27
N SER A 703 -7.17 9.96 59.47
CA SER A 703 -6.85 10.93 58.43
C SER A 703 -5.35 10.97 58.09
N PHE A 704 -4.46 10.74 59.05
CA PHE A 704 -3.02 10.64 58.79
C PHE A 704 -2.70 9.41 57.95
N LYS A 705 -3.25 8.24 58.28
CA LYS A 705 -3.10 7.03 57.46
C LYS A 705 -3.57 7.25 56.02
N LEU A 706 -4.74 7.86 55.83
CA LEU A 706 -5.24 8.16 54.49
C LEU A 706 -4.32 9.14 53.73
N SER A 707 -3.75 10.12 54.43
CA SER A 707 -2.79 11.07 53.84
C SER A 707 -1.49 10.37 53.40
N ASP A 708 -0.97 9.46 54.24
CA ASP A 708 0.24 8.70 53.96
C ASP A 708 0.01 7.74 52.78
N MET A 709 -1.12 7.02 52.77
CA MET A 709 -1.52 6.14 51.68
C MET A 709 -1.61 6.89 50.35
N ALA A 710 -2.27 8.06 50.32
CA ALA A 710 -2.39 8.88 49.13
C ALA A 710 -1.02 9.33 48.60
N THR A 711 -0.13 9.78 49.49
CA THR A 711 1.22 10.21 49.13
C THR A 711 2.05 9.05 48.55
N GLN A 712 1.95 7.87 49.15
CA GLN A 712 2.68 6.69 48.69
C GLN A 712 2.18 6.17 47.33
N ILE A 713 0.87 6.29 47.06
CA ILE A 713 0.28 5.97 45.75
C ILE A 713 0.85 6.89 44.68
N GLU A 714 0.82 8.21 44.91
CA GLU A 714 1.34 9.21 43.96
C GLU A 714 2.82 8.96 43.63
N ALA A 715 3.64 8.70 44.66
CA ALA A 715 5.05 8.37 44.47
C ALA A 715 5.25 7.07 43.65
N SER A 716 4.40 6.07 43.84
CA SER A 716 4.45 4.81 43.09
C SER A 716 4.09 5.03 41.62
N GLU A 717 3.05 5.83 41.35
CA GLU A 717 2.57 6.19 40.02
C GLU A 717 3.66 6.90 39.21
N LEU A 718 4.31 7.92 39.79
CA LEU A 718 5.41 8.64 39.13
C LEU A 718 6.59 7.72 38.78
N LEU A 719 6.95 6.78 39.65
CA LEU A 719 8.03 5.81 39.37
C LEU A 719 7.66 4.87 38.20
N ILE A 720 6.41 4.41 38.15
CA ILE A 720 5.92 3.51 37.09
C ILE A 720 5.87 4.24 35.75
N HIS A 721 5.30 5.45 35.70
CA HIS A 721 5.22 6.24 34.47
C HIS A 721 6.61 6.61 33.94
N LYS A 722 7.56 6.93 34.82
CA LYS A 722 8.95 7.15 34.40
C LYS A 722 9.56 5.91 33.73
N ALA A 723 9.35 4.72 34.31
CA ALA A 723 9.84 3.48 33.73
C ALA A 723 9.15 3.16 32.39
N SER A 724 7.83 3.41 32.29
CA SER A 724 7.04 3.25 31.06
C SER A 724 7.51 4.19 29.95
N TYR A 725 7.73 5.45 30.26
CA TYR A 725 8.29 6.44 29.32
C TYR A 725 9.64 6.01 28.76
N LEU A 726 10.57 5.58 29.61
CA LEU A 726 11.86 5.09 29.15
C LEU A 726 11.71 3.87 28.23
N LYS A 727 10.75 2.98 28.52
CA LYS A 727 10.47 1.81 27.69
C LYS A 727 9.90 2.19 26.32
N ASN A 728 8.91 3.08 26.26
CA ASN A 728 8.35 3.57 24.98
C ASN A 728 9.42 4.25 24.10
N GLN A 729 10.39 4.92 24.73
CA GLN A 729 11.51 5.57 24.04
C GLN A 729 12.67 4.62 23.71
N ASN A 730 12.51 3.30 23.91
CA ASN A 730 13.56 2.29 23.72
C ASN A 730 14.86 2.57 24.49
N ARG A 731 14.77 3.24 25.65
CA ARG A 731 15.92 3.55 26.50
C ARG A 731 16.12 2.46 27.56
N LYS A 732 17.37 2.29 28.02
CA LYS A 732 17.69 1.37 29.12
C LYS A 732 16.87 1.73 30.35
N MET A 733 16.11 0.76 30.88
CA MET A 733 15.15 0.96 31.97
C MET A 733 15.31 -0.01 33.14
N THR A 734 16.33 -0.89 33.13
CA THR A 734 16.55 -1.92 34.18
C THR A 734 16.47 -1.34 35.60
N LEU A 735 17.21 -0.26 35.89
CA LEU A 735 17.17 0.42 37.18
C LEU A 735 15.77 0.92 37.56
N ASN A 736 15.13 1.67 36.66
CA ASN A 736 13.83 2.28 36.90
C ASN A 736 12.73 1.22 37.08
N SER A 737 12.78 0.14 36.29
CA SER A 737 11.84 -0.99 36.40
C SER A 737 11.96 -1.73 37.74
N ALA A 738 13.17 -1.90 38.25
CA ALA A 738 13.41 -2.53 39.56
C ALA A 738 12.96 -1.62 40.71
N MET A 739 13.25 -0.31 40.62
CA MET A 739 12.81 0.69 41.61
C MET A 739 11.29 0.78 41.70
N CYS A 740 10.59 0.89 40.56
CA CYS A 740 9.14 1.01 40.56
C CYS A 740 8.46 -0.26 41.09
N LYS A 741 8.91 -1.45 40.66
CA LYS A 741 8.38 -2.72 41.17
C LYS A 741 8.62 -2.87 42.67
N LEU A 742 9.84 -2.55 43.14
CA LEU A 742 10.18 -2.63 44.55
C LEU A 742 9.28 -1.73 45.40
N TYR A 743 9.26 -0.44 45.10
CA TYR A 743 8.53 0.54 45.89
C TYR A 743 7.02 0.29 45.85
N ALA A 744 6.44 0.13 44.66
CA ALA A 744 4.99 -0.04 44.51
C ALA A 744 4.50 -1.34 45.18
N SER A 745 5.26 -2.44 45.12
CA SER A 745 4.84 -3.71 45.73
C SER A 745 4.87 -3.68 47.26
N GLU A 746 5.85 -3.02 47.88
CA GLU A 746 5.90 -2.85 49.33
C GLU A 746 4.84 -1.87 49.82
N VAL A 747 4.62 -0.78 49.07
CA VAL A 747 3.53 0.17 49.32
C VAL A 747 2.17 -0.52 49.26
N ALA A 748 1.90 -1.36 48.25
CA ALA A 748 0.63 -2.08 48.15
C ALA A 748 0.36 -2.96 49.37
N VAL A 749 1.38 -3.66 49.89
CA VAL A 749 1.24 -4.45 51.14
C VAL A 749 0.98 -3.53 52.34
N SER A 750 1.69 -2.42 52.48
CA SER A 750 1.47 -1.46 53.58
C SER A 750 0.05 -0.88 53.56
N ILE A 751 -0.36 -0.36 52.40
CA ILE A 751 -1.66 0.28 52.19
C ILE A 751 -2.81 -0.68 52.43
N THR A 752 -2.70 -1.93 51.95
CA THR A 752 -3.75 -2.93 52.17
C THR A 752 -3.88 -3.34 53.64
N ASN A 753 -2.78 -3.42 54.38
CA ASN A 753 -2.84 -3.62 55.83
C ASN A 753 -3.53 -2.45 56.55
N ASP A 754 -3.15 -1.21 56.21
CA ASP A 754 -3.77 -0.02 56.79
C ASP A 754 -5.25 0.10 56.43
N ALA A 755 -5.64 -0.26 55.21
CA ALA A 755 -7.04 -0.29 54.77
C ALA A 755 -7.86 -1.27 55.63
N VAL A 756 -7.35 -2.48 55.88
CA VAL A 756 -7.99 -3.43 56.80
C VAL A 756 -8.10 -2.84 58.21
N GLN A 757 -7.05 -2.20 58.70
CA GLN A 757 -7.04 -1.58 60.03
C GLN A 757 -8.06 -0.43 60.15
N ILE A 758 -8.25 0.37 59.10
CA ILE A 758 -9.24 1.47 59.06
C ILE A 758 -10.68 0.92 59.13
N LEU A 759 -10.95 -0.21 58.48
CA LEU A 759 -12.26 -0.88 58.54
C LEU A 759 -12.45 -1.70 59.83
N GLY A 760 -11.38 -1.94 60.60
CA GLY A 760 -11.42 -2.76 61.82
C GLY A 760 -11.89 -4.19 61.53
N GLY A 761 -12.80 -4.72 62.37
CA GLY A 761 -13.32 -6.08 62.20
C GLY A 761 -13.97 -6.33 60.82
N TYR A 762 -14.63 -5.32 60.26
CA TYR A 762 -15.22 -5.40 58.91
C TYR A 762 -14.17 -5.48 57.79
N GLY A 763 -12.96 -4.98 58.05
CA GLY A 763 -11.84 -5.12 57.12
C GLY A 763 -11.31 -6.56 57.03
N TYR A 764 -11.70 -7.44 57.96
CA TYR A 764 -11.31 -8.84 57.99
C TYR A 764 -12.43 -9.79 57.52
N THR A 765 -13.62 -9.26 57.21
CA THR A 765 -14.72 -10.06 56.64
C THR A 765 -14.78 -9.91 55.12
N LYS A 766 -15.33 -10.93 54.45
CA LYS A 766 -15.45 -10.97 52.98
C LYS A 766 -16.52 -10.03 52.43
N ASP A 767 -17.27 -9.35 53.29
CA ASP A 767 -18.30 -8.39 52.90
C ASP A 767 -17.69 -7.09 52.36
N TYR A 768 -16.40 -6.84 52.65
CA TYR A 768 -15.65 -5.67 52.20
C TYR A 768 -14.44 -6.09 51.36
N PRO A 769 -14.09 -5.33 50.30
CA PRO A 769 -13.07 -5.74 49.35
C PRO A 769 -11.63 -5.64 49.88
N VAL A 770 -11.38 -4.92 50.98
CA VAL A 770 -10.02 -4.68 51.51
C VAL A 770 -9.30 -5.95 51.94
N GLU A 771 -10.03 -6.96 52.44
CA GLU A 771 -9.44 -8.26 52.79
C GLU A 771 -8.91 -8.99 51.55
N LYS A 772 -9.63 -8.88 50.42
CA LYS A 772 -9.22 -9.43 49.12
C LYS A 772 -7.93 -8.76 48.67
N PHE A 773 -7.88 -7.43 48.70
CA PHE A 773 -6.68 -6.68 48.32
C PHE A 773 -5.48 -7.04 49.19
N LEU A 774 -5.66 -7.21 50.50
CA LEU A 774 -4.58 -7.63 51.40
C LEU A 774 -4.02 -9.01 51.03
N ARG A 775 -4.88 -10.00 50.79
CA ARG A 775 -4.44 -11.34 50.39
C ARG A 775 -3.73 -11.32 49.02
N ASP A 776 -4.24 -10.52 48.10
CA ASP A 776 -3.73 -10.44 46.73
C ASP A 776 -2.43 -9.62 46.66
N ALA A 777 -2.23 -8.60 47.50
CA ALA A 777 -1.01 -7.76 47.51
C ALA A 777 0.27 -8.55 47.80
N LYS A 778 0.19 -9.65 48.57
CA LYS A 778 1.39 -10.33 49.05
C LYS A 778 2.26 -10.88 47.92
N ILE A 779 1.66 -11.38 46.83
CA ILE A 779 2.43 -11.93 45.72
C ILE A 779 3.28 -10.85 45.02
N CYS A 780 2.89 -9.58 45.06
CA CYS A 780 3.63 -8.50 44.39
C CYS A 780 5.06 -8.35 44.93
N THR A 781 5.27 -8.67 46.21
CA THR A 781 6.61 -8.65 46.85
C THR A 781 7.46 -9.89 46.52
N ILE A 782 6.88 -10.90 45.85
CA ILE A 782 7.50 -12.21 45.62
C ILE A 782 7.66 -12.51 44.11
N GLY A 783 6.59 -12.33 43.33
CA GLY A 783 6.51 -12.62 41.90
C GLY A 783 7.45 -11.76 41.05
N GLU A 784 7.92 -12.32 39.94
CA GLU A 784 8.89 -11.71 39.00
C GLU A 784 10.16 -11.12 39.67
N GLY A 785 10.59 -11.79 40.75
CA GLY A 785 11.75 -11.45 41.55
C GLY A 785 11.33 -10.77 42.85
N THR A 786 11.78 -11.32 43.97
CA THR A 786 11.42 -10.80 45.30
C THR A 786 11.91 -9.37 45.51
N SER A 787 11.39 -8.68 46.53
CA SER A 787 11.88 -7.36 46.90
C SER A 787 13.39 -7.33 47.18
N GLU A 788 13.97 -8.41 47.68
CA GLU A 788 15.42 -8.58 47.88
C GLU A 788 16.15 -8.65 46.54
N ILE A 789 15.62 -9.41 45.57
CA ILE A 789 16.18 -9.47 44.22
C ILE A 789 16.14 -8.10 43.54
N GLN A 790 15.07 -7.32 43.71
CA GLN A 790 15.03 -5.96 43.16
C GLN A 790 16.11 -5.07 43.78
N ARG A 791 16.35 -5.17 45.09
CA ARG A 791 17.46 -4.46 45.75
C ARG A 791 18.82 -4.87 45.18
N VAL A 792 19.03 -6.15 44.90
CA VAL A 792 20.26 -6.63 44.24
C VAL A 792 20.41 -6.04 42.83
N VAL A 793 19.33 -6.01 42.03
CA VAL A 793 19.35 -5.40 40.68
C VAL A 793 19.67 -3.91 40.75
N ILE A 794 19.02 -3.18 41.66
CA ILE A 794 19.28 -1.75 41.88
C ILE A 794 20.73 -1.53 42.30
N ALA A 795 21.19 -2.25 43.33
CA ALA A 795 22.56 -2.13 43.84
C ALA A 795 23.60 -2.40 42.74
N ARG A 796 23.39 -3.43 41.92
CA ARG A 796 24.29 -3.75 40.80
C ARG A 796 24.35 -2.67 39.72
N ASP A 797 23.26 -1.95 39.47
CA ASP A 797 23.25 -0.91 38.42
C ASP A 797 23.78 0.44 38.93
N ILE A 798 23.59 0.78 40.21
CA ILE A 798 24.08 2.05 40.78
C ILE A 798 25.55 2.02 41.23
N LEU A 799 26.11 0.83 41.50
CA LEU A 799 27.52 0.65 41.91
C LEU A 799 28.45 0.40 40.71
N ARG A 800 27.93 0.57 39.48
CA ARG A 800 28.60 0.27 38.21
C ARG A 800 29.31 1.47 37.59
#